data_AF-S2J1H7-F1
#
_entry.id   AF-S2J1H7-F1
#
_cell.length_a   1.000
_cell.length_b   1.000
_cell.length_c   1.000
_cell.angle_alpha   90.00
_cell.angle_beta   90.00
_cell.angle_gamma   90.00
#
_symmetry.space_group_name_H-M   'P 1'
#
loop_
_entity.id
_entity.type
_entity.pdbx_description
1 polymer ?
#
loop_
_entity_poly.entity_id
_entity_poly.type
_entity_poly.pdbx_seq_one_letter_code
_entity_poly.pdbx_strand_id
1 'polypeptide(L)'
;MNLFSHITSSVVRHLSDVTYAASLFLNWFCLRLLRNGEAVPKLTHKRLYNFVALFVGQGKNADADIREAFTEFATAMGEDFNRQQLFPNIQYSTLITIVMRSYETLIENHVGTNFKPKTVRYLFTRLSGTAEFPNLPFRTGVKCDLAERVYNALTTNQEITYPANLEVADAHRTSINNLLQECRQRLRGLNLTEEDYYAQPHLYLPWLYHVLERMEQQVTIREPVPQTRVTKGFVHRQLAEIVDFRRLPRRFRSTLETHVKDSINLEHPTIQQYINHSFLEDTQRRSRAADPIQRQRHNDLLLQEKTAIDAFVARTKASISREEFRPEQYTDPRGARLFNILPIYTLQQRYILLNLSGISRIIKQSRIRPSVLANEDMKDVCWSLFDMSRIGFRSANDLDGKALSDKRFTGAIRTDGIALEFICDRPSVAAEAALTPADIATEIDMNTATIWGLDPGIRDVFVASDGVGTGAGQDRQRHRIRKTSTGEYYQLCGFKSAIIKRAKHDQANADARRLISDTPSTKTCDWDRFNQALRYIFRNFQTIKDYYTTGLRKLKYHSYRNKQKALTEMCKRLFTGSRKYQEDNPDIQQANQQKWKPLAPRDNAGEAERPTVVAFGSALFGGLRGNFSMEQRSYGKSQYTLNLLAYGCQQQQPAGRVSASLSNTMSCITARHPLFTEDAFVHSSVEYVDYDLLSKCNGIVPSKQYL
;
A
#
# COMPACT_ATOMS: atom_id res chain seq x y z
N MET A 1 -13.34 -0.63 -31.26
CA MET A 1 -12.70 -0.94 -29.95
C MET A 1 -11.23 -0.52 -29.84
N ASN A 2 -10.33 -0.82 -30.80
CA ASN A 2 -8.92 -0.44 -30.69
C ASN A 2 -8.69 1.08 -30.55
N LEU A 3 -9.44 1.90 -31.31
CA LEU A 3 -9.36 3.36 -31.22
C LEU A 3 -9.85 3.91 -29.87
N PHE A 4 -10.92 3.35 -29.30
CA PHE A 4 -11.42 3.71 -27.98
C PHE A 4 -10.39 3.43 -26.88
N SER A 5 -9.74 2.26 -26.92
CA SER A 5 -8.67 1.91 -25.99
C SER A 5 -7.49 2.89 -26.11
N HIS A 6 -7.08 3.22 -27.34
CA HIS A 6 -5.99 4.16 -27.58
C HIS A 6 -6.30 5.58 -27.06
N ILE A 7 -7.49 6.10 -27.36
CA ILE A 7 -7.94 7.41 -26.88
C ILE A 7 -8.01 7.42 -25.36
N THR A 8 -8.67 6.43 -24.75
CA THR A 8 -8.76 6.31 -23.28
C THR A 8 -7.38 6.32 -22.63
N SER A 9 -6.43 5.54 -23.18
CA SER A 9 -5.05 5.53 -22.69
C SER A 9 -4.37 6.90 -22.80
N SER A 10 -4.58 7.61 -23.91
CA SER A 10 -4.04 8.95 -24.15
C SER A 10 -4.62 9.97 -23.17
N VAL A 11 -5.94 9.95 -22.95
CA VAL A 11 -6.64 10.81 -21.98
C VAL A 11 -6.09 10.60 -20.58
N VAL A 12 -5.96 9.35 -20.13
CA VAL A 12 -5.48 9.07 -18.77
C VAL A 12 -4.01 9.47 -18.60
N ARG A 13 -3.17 9.28 -19.63
CA ARG A 13 -1.78 9.78 -19.60
C ARG A 13 -1.76 11.29 -19.42
N HIS A 14 -2.48 12.01 -20.28
CA HIS A 14 -2.53 13.47 -20.21
C HIS A 14 -3.04 13.99 -18.85
N LEU A 15 -4.13 13.41 -18.34
CA LEU A 15 -4.67 13.79 -17.03
C LEU A 15 -3.69 13.49 -15.90
N SER A 16 -2.96 12.36 -15.96
CA SER A 16 -1.94 12.02 -14.95
C SER A 16 -0.79 13.03 -14.95
N ASP A 17 -0.31 13.43 -16.13
CA ASP A 17 0.79 14.39 -16.28
C ASP A 17 0.40 15.76 -15.73
N VAL A 18 -0.77 16.25 -16.15
CA VAL A 18 -1.29 17.57 -15.77
C VAL A 18 -1.57 17.63 -14.27
N THR A 19 -2.20 16.60 -13.70
CA THR A 19 -2.55 16.59 -12.26
C THR A 19 -1.32 16.41 -11.38
N TYR A 20 -0.31 15.68 -11.85
CA TYR A 20 1.00 15.64 -11.21
C TYR A 20 1.63 17.04 -11.13
N ALA A 21 1.77 17.73 -12.26
CA ALA A 21 2.36 19.06 -12.30
C ALA A 21 1.53 20.09 -11.49
N ALA A 22 0.20 20.03 -11.57
CA ALA A 22 -0.68 20.89 -10.78
C ALA A 22 -0.56 20.63 -9.27
N SER A 23 -0.35 19.37 -8.84
CA SER A 23 -0.13 19.07 -7.41
C SER A 23 1.21 19.62 -6.88
N LEU A 24 2.23 19.70 -7.74
CA LEU A 24 3.50 20.38 -7.43
C LEU A 24 3.31 21.89 -7.28
N PHE A 25 2.63 22.52 -8.25
CA PHE A 25 2.31 23.94 -8.19
C PHE A 25 1.42 24.30 -7.00
N LEU A 26 0.45 23.45 -6.65
CA LEU A 26 -0.38 23.68 -5.47
C LEU A 26 0.43 23.63 -4.17
N ASN A 27 1.37 22.69 -4.04
CA ASN A 27 2.28 22.68 -2.89
C ASN A 27 3.16 23.94 -2.86
N TRP A 28 3.68 24.37 -4.03
CA TRP A 28 4.43 25.61 -4.16
C TRP A 28 3.62 26.83 -3.70
N PHE A 29 2.37 26.93 -4.15
CA PHE A 29 1.43 27.98 -3.79
C PHE A 29 1.16 28.01 -2.29
N CYS A 30 0.86 26.86 -1.68
CA CYS A 30 0.63 26.78 -0.24
C CYS A 30 1.89 27.10 0.56
N LEU A 31 3.07 26.62 0.15
CA LEU A 31 4.34 26.95 0.80
C LEU A 31 4.64 28.46 0.72
N ARG A 32 4.35 29.11 -0.41
CA ARG A 32 4.48 30.58 -0.56
C ARG A 32 3.63 31.31 0.47
N LEU A 33 2.34 30.95 0.56
CA LEU A 33 1.41 31.56 1.53
C LEU A 33 1.89 31.34 2.97
N LEU A 34 2.21 30.10 3.33
CA LEU A 34 2.59 29.70 4.68
C LEU A 34 3.88 30.39 5.14
N ARG A 35 4.88 30.49 4.25
CA ARG A 35 6.12 31.22 4.50
C ARG A 35 5.88 32.70 4.78
N ASN A 36 4.93 33.31 4.07
CA ASN A 36 4.60 34.72 4.21
C ASN A 36 3.64 35.00 5.39
N GLY A 37 3.21 33.97 6.12
CA GLY A 37 2.19 34.10 7.17
C GLY A 37 0.78 34.39 6.63
N GLU A 38 0.55 34.18 5.33
CA GLU A 38 -0.75 34.38 4.67
C GLU A 38 -1.68 33.19 4.95
N ALA A 39 -2.98 33.47 5.06
CA ALA A 39 -3.98 32.43 5.27
C ALA A 39 -4.13 31.53 4.05
N VAL A 40 -4.14 30.20 4.24
CA VAL A 40 -4.39 29.26 3.14
C VAL A 40 -5.89 29.22 2.84
N PRO A 41 -6.32 29.53 1.60
CA PRO A 41 -7.74 29.53 1.24
C PRO A 41 -8.31 28.11 1.21
N LYS A 42 -9.63 27.98 1.38
CA LYS A 42 -10.32 26.67 1.29
C LYS A 42 -10.13 26.04 -0.09
N LEU A 43 -9.55 24.84 -0.12
CA LEU A 43 -9.16 24.13 -1.34
C LEU A 43 -10.28 23.27 -1.92
N THR A 44 -11.40 23.90 -2.30
CA THR A 44 -12.52 23.18 -2.91
C THR A 44 -12.20 22.65 -4.32
N HIS A 45 -12.87 21.61 -4.82
CA HIS A 45 -12.65 21.11 -6.18
C HIS A 45 -12.79 22.18 -7.27
N LYS A 46 -13.67 23.19 -7.09
CA LYS A 46 -13.81 24.31 -8.02
C LYS A 46 -12.54 25.15 -8.06
N ARG A 47 -11.95 25.41 -6.89
CA ARG A 47 -10.70 26.15 -6.78
C ARG A 47 -9.52 25.31 -7.27
N LEU A 48 -9.47 24.02 -6.93
CA LEU A 48 -8.47 23.07 -7.44
C LEU A 48 -8.49 22.96 -8.97
N TYR A 49 -9.68 23.03 -9.58
CA TYR A 49 -9.81 23.11 -11.04
C TYR A 49 -9.06 24.31 -11.64
N ASN A 50 -9.08 25.47 -10.99
CA ASN A 50 -8.35 26.66 -11.46
C ASN A 50 -6.84 26.42 -11.56
N PHE A 51 -6.24 25.70 -10.60
CA PHE A 51 -4.82 25.31 -10.67
C PHE A 51 -4.53 24.46 -11.90
N VAL A 52 -5.36 23.46 -12.17
CA VAL A 52 -5.18 22.58 -13.32
C VAL A 52 -5.46 23.29 -14.65
N ALA A 53 -6.46 24.16 -14.69
CA ALA A 53 -6.88 24.89 -15.88
C ALA A 53 -5.75 25.72 -16.47
N LEU A 54 -4.84 26.24 -15.63
CA LEU A 54 -3.68 27.02 -16.07
C LEU A 54 -2.68 26.18 -16.88
N PHE A 55 -2.45 24.92 -16.51
CA PHE A 55 -1.56 24.02 -17.25
C PHE A 55 -2.11 23.69 -18.64
N VAL A 56 -3.43 23.47 -18.75
CA VAL A 56 -4.08 23.12 -20.03
C VAL A 56 -4.50 24.33 -20.88
N GLY A 57 -4.11 25.56 -20.49
CA GLY A 57 -4.42 26.78 -21.24
C GLY A 57 -5.90 27.20 -21.18
N GLN A 58 -6.63 26.77 -20.16
CA GLN A 58 -8.04 27.12 -19.89
C GLN A 58 -8.21 28.02 -18.66
N GLY A 59 -7.10 28.50 -18.08
CA GLY A 59 -7.09 29.30 -16.85
C GLY A 59 -7.46 30.78 -17.01
N LYS A 60 -8.05 31.22 -18.13
CA LYS A 60 -8.44 32.63 -18.35
C LYS A 60 -9.35 33.15 -17.22
N ASN A 61 -10.25 32.28 -16.74
CA ASN A 61 -11.22 32.59 -15.70
C ASN A 61 -10.79 32.07 -14.31
N ALA A 62 -9.52 31.67 -14.15
CA ALA A 62 -9.01 31.28 -12.84
C ALA A 62 -8.94 32.49 -11.90
N ASP A 63 -9.07 32.23 -10.60
CA ASP A 63 -8.98 33.25 -9.56
C ASP A 63 -7.68 34.08 -9.71
N ALA A 64 -7.77 35.39 -9.47
CA ALA A 64 -6.67 36.32 -9.76
C ALA A 64 -5.38 35.97 -9.01
N ASP A 65 -5.50 35.58 -7.75
CA ASP A 65 -4.38 35.18 -6.89
C ASP A 65 -3.69 33.90 -7.39
N ILE A 66 -4.45 32.94 -7.94
CA ILE A 66 -3.90 31.72 -8.54
C ILE A 66 -3.17 32.07 -9.86
N ARG A 67 -3.72 32.99 -10.67
CA ARG A 67 -3.09 33.42 -11.92
C ARG A 67 -1.77 34.17 -11.69
N GLU A 68 -1.76 35.05 -10.71
CA GLU A 68 -0.56 35.77 -10.27
C GLU A 68 0.51 34.80 -9.78
N ALA A 69 0.16 33.92 -8.84
CA ALA A 69 1.08 32.91 -8.33
C ALA A 69 1.59 31.94 -9.41
N PHE A 70 0.79 31.64 -10.43
CA PHE A 70 1.24 30.81 -11.55
C PHE A 70 2.26 31.53 -12.43
N THR A 71 2.13 32.85 -12.57
CA THR A 71 3.11 33.68 -13.28
C THR A 71 4.43 33.70 -12.51
N GLU A 72 4.38 33.93 -11.19
CA GLU A 72 5.56 33.83 -10.31
C GLU A 72 6.21 32.45 -10.36
N PHE A 73 5.40 31.39 -10.29
CA PHE A 73 5.87 30.01 -10.39
C PHE A 73 6.58 29.75 -11.72
N ALA A 74 5.99 30.18 -12.84
CA ALA A 74 6.60 30.01 -14.16
C ALA A 74 7.94 30.76 -14.25
N THR A 75 8.00 31.98 -13.72
CA THR A 75 9.26 32.73 -13.63
C THR A 75 10.29 32.03 -12.74
N ALA A 76 9.88 31.48 -11.59
CA ALA A 76 10.76 30.75 -10.69
C ALA A 76 11.31 29.46 -11.32
N MET A 77 10.53 28.78 -12.15
CA MET A 77 10.99 27.58 -12.86
C MET A 77 11.86 27.92 -14.09
N GLY A 78 11.68 29.09 -14.70
CA GLY A 78 12.48 29.53 -15.85
C GLY A 78 12.35 28.60 -17.05
N GLU A 79 13.46 28.39 -17.77
CA GLU A 79 13.50 27.55 -18.99
C GLU A 79 13.19 26.07 -18.73
N ASP A 80 13.32 25.61 -17.48
CA ASP A 80 13.00 24.22 -17.11
C ASP A 80 11.49 23.93 -17.27
N PHE A 81 10.63 24.97 -17.28
CA PHE A 81 9.18 24.84 -17.40
C PHE A 81 8.64 25.41 -18.72
N ASN A 82 8.38 24.53 -19.69
CA ASN A 82 7.65 24.89 -20.92
C ASN A 82 6.22 24.36 -20.88
N ARG A 83 5.26 25.21 -20.46
CA ARG A 83 3.83 24.85 -20.37
C ARG A 83 3.28 24.29 -21.69
N GLN A 84 3.58 24.93 -22.82
CA GLN A 84 2.95 24.56 -24.11
C GLN A 84 3.43 23.20 -24.60
N GLN A 85 4.74 22.95 -24.47
CA GLN A 85 5.37 21.69 -24.86
C GLN A 85 4.95 20.53 -23.95
N LEU A 86 4.90 20.77 -22.64
CA LEU A 86 4.60 19.72 -21.66
C LEU A 86 3.10 19.40 -21.57
N PHE A 87 2.24 20.41 -21.72
CA PHE A 87 0.80 20.31 -21.47
C PHE A 87 0.00 20.93 -22.63
N PRO A 88 -0.19 20.17 -23.74
CA PRO A 88 -1.02 20.61 -24.84
C PRO A 88 -2.45 20.88 -24.36
N ASN A 89 -3.12 21.86 -24.97
CA ASN A 89 -4.50 22.20 -24.60
C ASN A 89 -5.44 21.08 -25.07
N ILE A 90 -5.85 20.22 -24.14
CA ILE A 90 -6.83 19.18 -24.41
C ILE A 90 -8.08 19.42 -23.56
N GLN A 91 -9.22 19.50 -24.24
CA GLN A 91 -10.51 19.82 -23.64
C GLN A 91 -11.15 18.60 -22.94
N TYR A 92 -10.67 18.26 -21.74
CA TYR A 92 -11.30 17.27 -20.84
C TYR A 92 -11.74 17.89 -19.51
N SER A 93 -12.29 19.11 -19.53
CA SER A 93 -12.69 19.88 -18.35
C SER A 93 -13.56 19.10 -17.35
N THR A 94 -14.51 18.30 -17.84
CA THR A 94 -15.34 17.44 -16.98
C THR A 94 -14.54 16.37 -16.26
N LEU A 95 -13.60 15.71 -16.94
CA LEU A 95 -12.74 14.70 -16.31
C LEU A 95 -11.76 15.34 -15.32
N ILE A 96 -11.22 16.53 -15.64
CA ILE A 96 -10.40 17.30 -14.72
C ILE A 96 -11.18 17.59 -13.44
N THR A 97 -12.44 18.05 -13.56
CA THR A 97 -13.30 18.33 -12.40
C THR A 97 -13.49 17.09 -11.52
N ILE A 98 -13.70 15.92 -12.11
CA ILE A 98 -13.84 14.66 -11.38
C ILE A 98 -12.55 14.30 -10.63
N VAL A 99 -11.40 14.43 -11.30
CA VAL A 99 -10.10 14.18 -10.66
C VAL A 99 -9.85 15.17 -9.53
N MET A 100 -10.25 16.44 -9.68
CA MET A 100 -10.11 17.46 -8.63
C MET A 100 -11.04 17.22 -7.44
N ARG A 101 -12.24 16.67 -7.62
CA ARG A 101 -13.07 16.19 -6.51
C ARG A 101 -12.39 15.06 -5.74
N SER A 102 -11.81 14.10 -6.47
CA SER A 102 -11.05 13.02 -5.83
C SER A 102 -9.80 13.53 -5.12
N TYR A 103 -9.23 14.64 -5.59
CA TYR A 103 -8.07 15.28 -4.99
C TYR A 103 -8.42 16.12 -3.76
N GLU A 104 -9.58 16.79 -3.75
CA GLU A 104 -10.15 17.45 -2.57
C GLU A 104 -10.23 16.45 -1.39
N THR A 105 -10.86 15.29 -1.61
CA THR A 105 -10.90 14.20 -0.63
C THR A 105 -9.51 13.67 -0.26
N LEU A 106 -8.55 13.68 -1.19
CA LEU A 106 -7.18 13.28 -0.89
C LEU A 106 -6.49 14.27 0.05
N ILE A 107 -6.78 15.57 -0.06
CA ILE A 107 -6.26 16.61 0.84
C ILE A 107 -6.84 16.44 2.24
N GLU A 108 -8.15 16.22 2.35
CA GLU A 108 -8.84 15.96 3.63
C GLU A 108 -8.22 14.75 4.33
N ASN A 109 -8.10 13.63 3.61
CA ASN A 109 -7.44 12.42 4.13
C ASN A 109 -5.97 12.64 4.48
N HIS A 110 -5.24 13.42 3.67
CA HIS A 110 -3.82 13.70 3.93
C HIS A 110 -3.65 14.47 5.23
N VAL A 111 -4.44 15.50 5.48
CA VAL A 111 -4.39 16.25 6.74
C VAL A 111 -4.88 15.37 7.89
N GLY A 112 -6.04 14.72 7.73
CA GLY A 112 -6.64 13.91 8.77
C GLY A 112 -5.78 12.75 9.26
N THR A 113 -5.12 12.04 8.34
CA THR A 113 -4.24 10.92 8.70
C THR A 113 -2.87 11.36 9.22
N ASN A 114 -2.42 12.59 8.93
CA ASN A 114 -1.10 13.07 9.35
C ASN A 114 -1.15 13.98 10.59
N PHE A 115 -2.27 14.63 10.91
CA PHE A 115 -2.31 15.64 11.97
C PHE A 115 -1.81 15.11 13.31
N LYS A 116 -2.43 14.05 13.85
CA LYS A 116 -2.00 13.43 15.11
C LYS A 116 -0.58 12.86 15.02
N PRO A 117 -0.25 11.94 14.08
CA PRO A 117 1.08 11.33 14.06
C PRO A 117 2.23 12.32 13.90
N LYS A 118 2.04 13.40 13.11
CA LYS A 118 3.06 14.43 12.92
C LYS A 118 3.17 15.36 14.13
N THR A 119 2.06 15.69 14.78
CA THR A 119 2.08 16.48 16.02
C THR A 119 2.75 15.73 17.17
N VAL A 120 2.45 14.44 17.36
CA VAL A 120 3.14 13.61 18.36
C VAL A 120 4.63 13.51 18.05
N ARG A 121 5.00 13.34 16.78
CA ARG A 121 6.40 13.32 16.35
C ARG A 121 7.10 14.65 16.64
N TYR A 122 6.44 15.77 16.38
CA TYR A 122 6.95 17.10 16.70
C TYR A 122 7.23 17.26 18.20
N LEU A 123 6.26 16.90 19.05
CA LEU A 123 6.40 16.96 20.51
C LEU A 123 7.57 16.08 20.98
N PHE A 124 7.67 14.87 20.43
CA PHE A 124 8.79 13.97 20.70
C PHE A 124 10.15 14.59 20.29
N THR A 125 10.22 15.24 19.12
CA THR A 125 11.43 15.93 18.65
C THR A 125 11.81 17.08 19.59
N ARG A 126 10.84 17.91 20.01
CA ARG A 126 11.04 19.00 20.97
C ARG A 126 11.57 18.47 22.31
N LEU A 127 10.90 17.47 22.90
CA LEU A 127 11.31 16.81 24.15
C LEU A 127 12.68 16.11 24.09
N SER A 128 13.16 15.83 22.88
CA SER A 128 14.48 15.24 22.63
C SER A 128 15.55 16.27 22.28
N GLY A 129 15.19 17.55 22.14
CA GLY A 129 16.11 18.65 21.84
C GLY A 129 16.91 19.06 23.06
N THR A 130 18.23 18.90 22.99
CA THR A 130 19.15 19.23 24.09
C THR A 130 19.31 20.73 24.34
N ALA A 131 18.96 21.57 23.35
CA ALA A 131 18.99 23.03 23.50
C ALA A 131 17.78 23.56 24.30
N GLU A 132 16.61 22.95 24.13
CA GLU A 132 15.37 23.41 24.77
C GLU A 132 15.05 22.67 26.06
N PHE A 133 15.41 21.39 26.12
CA PHE A 133 15.27 20.55 27.30
C PHE A 133 16.64 19.95 27.64
N PRO A 134 17.61 20.79 28.06
CA PRO A 134 18.91 20.30 28.46
C PRO A 134 18.72 19.30 29.60
N ASN A 135 19.25 18.10 29.41
CA ASN A 135 19.28 17.04 30.43
C ASN A 135 17.93 16.44 30.83
N LEU A 136 16.89 16.46 29.98
CA LEU A 136 15.70 15.62 30.22
C LEU A 136 16.14 14.13 30.24
N PRO A 137 16.24 13.48 31.41
CA PRO A 137 17.04 12.26 31.58
C PRO A 137 16.27 11.00 31.18
N PHE A 138 15.23 11.17 30.36
CA PHE A 138 14.34 10.11 29.93
C PHE A 138 14.87 9.44 28.67
N ARG A 139 14.80 8.11 28.65
CA ARG A 139 15.07 7.31 27.46
C ARG A 139 14.03 7.61 26.37
N THR A 140 14.39 7.39 25.11
CA THR A 140 13.52 7.61 23.95
C THR A 140 12.10 7.04 24.11
N GLY A 141 11.95 5.82 24.62
CA GLY A 141 10.63 5.21 24.82
C GLY A 141 9.70 5.99 25.76
N VAL A 142 10.26 6.54 26.85
CA VAL A 142 9.51 7.37 27.80
C VAL A 142 9.16 8.72 27.17
N LYS A 143 10.08 9.31 26.39
CA LYS A 143 9.81 10.55 25.64
C LYS A 143 8.69 10.37 24.60
N CYS A 144 8.60 9.21 23.96
CA CYS A 144 7.51 8.89 23.04
C CYS A 144 6.15 8.82 23.78
N ASP A 145 6.09 8.11 24.91
CA ASP A 145 4.87 8.03 25.73
C ASP A 145 4.46 9.41 26.28
N LEU A 146 5.43 10.19 26.74
CA LEU A 146 5.19 11.56 27.19
C LEU A 146 4.68 12.46 26.06
N ALA A 147 5.18 12.34 24.83
CA ALA A 147 4.69 13.09 23.68
C ALA A 147 3.22 12.78 23.35
N GLU A 148 2.80 11.51 23.44
CA GLU A 148 1.38 11.11 23.32
C GLU A 148 0.53 11.74 24.45
N ARG A 149 1.03 11.73 25.69
CA ARG A 149 0.32 12.33 26.84
C ARG A 149 0.17 13.85 26.70
N VAL A 150 1.21 14.54 26.23
CA VAL A 150 1.15 15.98 25.94
C VAL A 150 0.15 16.26 24.82
N TYR A 151 0.11 15.43 23.78
CA TYR A 151 -0.89 15.55 22.72
C TYR A 151 -2.32 15.32 23.23
N ASN A 152 -2.52 14.35 24.13
CA ASN A 152 -3.83 14.13 24.75
C ASN A 152 -4.25 15.32 25.62
N ALA A 153 -3.34 15.91 26.39
CA ALA A 153 -3.60 17.13 27.16
C ALA A 153 -3.89 18.36 26.27
N LEU A 154 -3.24 18.43 25.10
CA LEU A 154 -3.48 19.47 24.09
C LEU A 154 -4.89 19.37 23.51
N THR A 155 -5.35 18.16 23.18
CA THR A 155 -6.66 17.93 22.52
C THR A 155 -7.85 17.91 23.47
N THR A 156 -7.66 17.44 24.70
CA THR A 156 -8.73 17.39 25.73
C THR A 156 -8.81 18.66 26.58
N ASN A 157 -7.86 19.59 26.41
CA ASN A 157 -7.67 20.76 27.27
C ASN A 157 -7.51 20.41 28.77
N GLN A 158 -6.98 19.22 29.07
CA GLN A 158 -6.70 18.77 30.43
C GLN A 158 -5.24 19.01 30.82
N GLU A 159 -4.90 18.71 32.08
CA GLU A 159 -3.52 18.66 32.55
C GLU A 159 -2.79 17.41 32.04
N ILE A 160 -1.45 17.49 31.98
CA ILE A 160 -0.62 16.38 31.53
C ILE A 160 -0.63 15.28 32.60
N THR A 161 -1.10 14.09 32.23
CA THR A 161 -0.99 12.91 33.09
C THR A 161 0.38 12.25 32.93
N TYR A 162 1.27 12.44 33.90
CA TYR A 162 2.59 11.82 33.92
C TYR A 162 2.53 10.33 34.32
N PRO A 163 3.43 9.47 33.81
CA PRO A 163 3.50 8.07 34.25
C PRO A 163 3.77 7.95 35.75
N ALA A 164 3.06 7.06 36.46
CA ALA A 164 3.12 6.95 37.92
C ALA A 164 4.52 6.67 38.49
N ASN A 165 5.37 5.97 37.72
CA ASN A 165 6.73 5.62 38.12
C ASN A 165 7.78 6.62 37.64
N LEU A 166 7.37 7.77 37.10
CA LEU A 166 8.27 8.78 36.54
C LEU A 166 8.35 9.98 37.49
N GLU A 167 9.43 10.05 38.28
CA GLU A 167 9.77 11.28 39.01
C GLU A 167 10.23 12.34 38.01
N VAL A 168 9.35 13.30 37.74
CA VAL A 168 9.65 14.48 36.92
C VAL A 168 9.86 15.67 37.85
N ALA A 169 11.09 16.17 37.90
CA ALA A 169 11.43 17.39 38.63
C ALA A 169 10.56 18.58 38.21
N ASP A 170 10.22 19.47 39.14
CA ASP A 170 9.29 20.59 38.91
C ASP A 170 9.75 21.52 37.78
N ALA A 171 11.06 21.74 37.64
CA ALA A 171 11.63 22.51 36.54
C ALA A 171 11.29 21.89 35.16
N HIS A 172 11.37 20.56 35.04
CA HIS A 172 11.00 19.87 33.81
C HIS A 172 9.48 19.90 33.56
N ARG A 173 8.66 19.78 34.60
CA ARG A 173 7.20 19.93 34.49
C ARG A 173 6.83 21.30 33.94
N THR A 174 7.45 22.36 34.48
CA THR A 174 7.27 23.74 34.00
C THR A 174 7.64 23.88 32.53
N SER A 175 8.79 23.38 32.10
CA SER A 175 9.19 23.46 30.69
C SER A 175 8.25 22.69 29.75
N ILE A 176 7.77 21.52 30.17
CA ILE A 176 6.81 20.73 29.37
C ILE A 176 5.45 21.44 29.31
N ASN A 177 4.99 22.04 30.41
CA ASN A 177 3.77 22.85 30.44
C ASN A 177 3.90 24.09 29.55
N ASN A 178 5.07 24.75 29.52
CA ASN A 178 5.33 25.87 28.62
C ASN A 178 5.23 25.44 27.15
N LEU A 179 5.77 24.26 26.79
CA LEU A 179 5.60 23.68 25.45
C LEU A 179 4.12 23.43 25.12
N LEU A 180 3.35 22.87 26.05
CA LEU A 180 1.91 22.65 25.87
C LEU A 180 1.18 23.98 25.62
N GLN A 181 1.48 25.02 26.40
CA GLN A 181 0.88 26.35 26.23
C GLN A 181 1.30 27.01 24.91
N GLU A 182 2.55 26.85 24.47
CA GLU A 182 3.00 27.30 23.15
C GLU A 182 2.16 26.65 22.04
N CYS A 183 1.93 25.33 22.13
CA CYS A 183 1.09 24.60 21.17
C CYS A 183 -0.36 25.09 21.20
N ARG A 184 -0.94 25.29 22.39
CA ARG A 184 -2.30 25.83 22.56
C ARG A 184 -2.42 27.23 21.96
N GLN A 185 -1.41 28.08 22.14
CA GLN A 185 -1.42 29.43 21.58
C GLN A 185 -1.38 29.41 20.05
N ARG A 186 -0.56 28.54 19.45
CA ARG A 186 -0.47 28.40 17.99
C ARG A 186 -1.73 27.79 17.36
N LEU A 187 -2.42 26.93 18.10
CA LEU A 187 -3.66 26.26 17.67
C LEU A 187 -4.92 26.96 18.20
N ARG A 188 -4.80 28.19 18.72
CA ARG A 188 -5.89 28.90 19.38
C ARG A 188 -7.06 29.10 18.42
N GLY A 189 -8.27 28.74 18.88
CA GLY A 189 -9.50 28.89 18.12
C GLY A 189 -9.76 27.75 17.12
N LEU A 190 -8.90 26.73 17.07
CA LEU A 190 -9.16 25.51 16.30
C LEU A 190 -9.64 24.40 17.22
N ASN A 191 -10.65 23.66 16.77
CA ASN A 191 -11.03 22.41 17.39
C ASN A 191 -10.04 21.31 16.98
N LEU A 192 -9.65 20.44 17.90
CA LEU A 192 -8.63 19.42 17.63
C LEU A 192 -9.24 18.01 17.55
N THR A 193 -10.44 17.90 16.98
CA THR A 193 -11.10 16.61 16.73
C THR A 193 -10.81 16.11 15.31
N GLU A 194 -10.92 14.80 15.10
CA GLU A 194 -10.79 14.21 13.76
C GLU A 194 -11.75 14.87 12.76
N GLU A 195 -13.02 15.02 13.13
CA GLU A 195 -14.03 15.60 12.25
C GLU A 195 -13.66 17.00 11.74
N ASP A 196 -13.11 17.86 12.60
CA ASP A 196 -12.81 19.25 12.24
C ASP A 196 -11.66 19.36 11.22
N TYR A 197 -10.54 18.64 11.44
CA TYR A 197 -9.41 18.72 10.52
C TYR A 197 -9.61 17.92 9.22
N TYR A 198 -10.57 17.00 9.18
CA TYR A 198 -11.08 16.44 7.93
C TYR A 198 -11.98 17.45 7.19
N ALA A 199 -12.86 18.17 7.90
CA ALA A 199 -13.81 19.11 7.30
C ALA A 199 -13.16 20.42 6.82
N GLN A 200 -12.12 20.90 7.51
CA GLN A 200 -11.47 22.18 7.25
C GLN A 200 -9.94 22.08 7.19
N PRO A 201 -9.38 21.24 6.31
CA PRO A 201 -7.94 20.90 6.32
C PRO A 201 -7.03 22.14 6.16
N HIS A 202 -7.46 23.12 5.37
CA HIS A 202 -6.74 24.38 5.13
C HIS A 202 -6.38 25.17 6.41
N LEU A 203 -7.20 25.10 7.46
CA LEU A 203 -6.93 25.81 8.73
C LEU A 203 -5.79 25.17 9.55
N TYR A 204 -5.50 23.88 9.31
CA TYR A 204 -4.48 23.12 10.05
C TYR A 204 -3.14 23.07 9.32
N LEU A 205 -3.08 23.52 8.07
CA LEU A 205 -1.84 23.59 7.29
C LEU A 205 -0.76 24.48 7.93
N PRO A 206 -1.07 25.65 8.55
CA PRO A 206 -0.09 26.43 9.30
C PRO A 206 0.61 25.64 10.40
N TRP A 207 -0.14 24.83 11.16
CA TRP A 207 0.44 23.96 12.17
C TRP A 207 1.32 22.87 11.57
N LEU A 208 0.85 22.20 10.51
CA LEU A 208 1.62 21.17 9.82
C LEU A 208 2.90 21.71 9.18
N TYR A 209 2.89 22.95 8.69
CA TYR A 209 4.08 23.65 8.20
C TYR A 209 5.10 23.88 9.31
N HIS A 210 4.67 24.42 10.46
CA HIS A 210 5.52 24.60 11.64
C HIS A 210 6.11 23.28 12.15
N VAL A 211 5.30 22.22 12.15
CA VAL A 211 5.75 20.86 12.49
C VAL A 211 6.83 20.38 11.52
N LEU A 212 6.63 20.54 10.22
CA LEU A 212 7.58 20.14 9.19
C LEU A 212 8.91 20.91 9.32
N GLU A 213 8.84 22.23 9.49
CA GLU A 213 10.00 23.11 9.71
C GLU A 213 10.85 22.63 10.87
N ARG A 214 10.20 22.33 12.00
CA ARG A 214 10.95 21.84 13.16
C ARG A 214 11.54 20.45 12.94
N MET A 215 10.82 19.56 12.27
CA MET A 215 11.31 18.21 11.96
C MET A 215 12.51 18.23 11.00
N GLU A 216 12.62 19.23 10.13
CA GLU A 216 13.77 19.42 9.24
C GLU A 216 15.00 19.95 9.96
N GLN A 217 14.82 20.83 10.94
CA GLN A 217 15.92 21.36 11.75
C GLN A 217 16.54 20.29 12.66
N GLN A 218 15.72 19.35 13.15
CA GLN A 218 16.16 18.37 14.14
C GLN A 218 15.80 16.93 13.71
N VAL A 219 16.62 16.41 12.81
CA VAL A 219 16.46 15.08 12.20
C VAL A 219 16.99 13.95 13.10
N THR A 220 18.01 14.25 13.90
CA THR A 220 18.64 13.31 14.84
C THR A 220 18.47 13.76 16.29
N ILE A 221 18.56 12.79 17.19
CA ILE A 221 18.51 12.94 18.64
C ILE A 221 19.65 12.10 19.24
N ARG A 222 20.12 12.46 20.44
CA ARG A 222 21.08 11.66 21.20
C ARG A 222 20.43 11.18 22.49
N GLU A 223 20.69 9.94 22.87
CA GLU A 223 20.26 9.45 24.19
C GLU A 223 20.97 10.25 25.29
N PRO A 224 20.27 10.66 26.36
CA PRO A 224 20.87 11.44 27.44
C PRO A 224 21.89 10.61 28.24
N VAL A 225 21.70 9.29 28.25
CA VAL A 225 22.56 8.34 28.97
C VAL A 225 23.41 7.51 28.00
N PRO A 226 24.65 7.16 28.38
CA PRO A 226 25.48 6.23 27.64
C PRO A 226 24.74 4.91 27.36
N GLN A 227 24.94 4.37 26.17
CA GLN A 227 24.34 3.11 25.71
C GLN A 227 25.38 2.00 25.79
N THR A 228 24.94 0.81 26.19
CA THR A 228 25.80 -0.39 26.25
C THR A 228 25.78 -1.21 24.97
N ARG A 229 24.91 -0.86 24.02
CA ARG A 229 24.70 -1.60 22.77
C ARG A 229 24.45 -0.67 21.59
N VAL A 230 24.91 -1.09 20.41
CA VAL A 230 24.62 -0.45 19.13
C VAL A 230 23.33 -0.99 18.50
N THR A 231 22.66 -0.14 17.72
CA THR A 231 21.50 -0.53 16.90
C THR A 231 21.90 -0.76 15.45
N LYS A 232 21.11 -1.57 14.71
CA LYS A 232 21.32 -1.77 13.27
C LYS A 232 21.28 -0.45 12.48
N GLY A 233 20.41 0.48 12.88
CA GLY A 233 20.31 1.80 12.26
C GLY A 233 21.54 2.69 12.48
N PHE A 234 22.16 2.64 13.66
CA PHE A 234 23.44 3.32 13.91
C PHE A 234 24.54 2.77 13.00
N VAL A 235 24.65 1.44 12.94
CA VAL A 235 25.62 0.75 12.08
C VAL A 235 25.40 1.10 10.62
N HIS A 236 24.16 1.11 10.14
CA HIS A 236 23.83 1.49 8.76
C HIS A 236 24.36 2.88 8.39
N ARG A 237 24.16 3.90 9.25
CA ARG A 237 24.65 5.27 9.00
C ARG A 237 26.17 5.34 8.91
N GLN A 238 26.85 4.74 9.88
CA GLN A 238 28.31 4.75 9.93
C GLN A 238 28.93 3.98 8.75
N LEU A 239 28.32 2.85 8.37
CA LEU A 239 28.75 2.11 7.20
C LEU A 239 28.49 2.85 5.89
N ALA A 240 27.40 3.62 5.78
CA ALA A 240 27.11 4.41 4.58
C ALA A 240 28.12 5.55 4.35
N GLU A 241 28.81 6.00 5.40
CA GLU A 241 29.92 6.96 5.30
C GLU A 241 31.23 6.29 4.88
N ILE A 242 31.42 5.02 5.21
CA ILE A 242 32.64 4.24 4.90
C ILE A 242 32.55 3.57 3.52
N VAL A 243 31.36 3.13 3.14
CA VAL A 243 31.11 2.25 1.99
C VAL A 243 30.07 2.88 1.09
N ASP A 244 30.37 3.04 -0.20
CA ASP A 244 29.32 3.40 -1.16
C ASP A 244 28.36 2.23 -1.32
N PHE A 245 27.27 2.28 -0.55
CA PHE A 245 26.24 1.27 -0.57
C PHE A 245 25.70 1.04 -1.97
N ARG A 246 25.63 2.05 -2.87
CA ARG A 246 25.07 1.89 -4.23
C ARG A 246 25.75 0.77 -5.02
N ARG A 247 27.03 0.49 -4.76
CA ARG A 247 27.80 -0.62 -5.33
C ARG A 247 27.31 -2.00 -4.87
N LEU A 248 26.90 -2.13 -3.61
CA LEU A 248 26.69 -3.43 -2.96
C LEU A 248 25.25 -3.96 -3.14
N PRO A 249 25.03 -5.29 -3.23
CA PRO A 249 23.68 -5.85 -3.21
C PRO A 249 22.96 -5.61 -1.87
N ARG A 250 21.64 -5.30 -1.90
CA ARG A 250 20.85 -5.04 -0.68
C ARG A 250 20.96 -6.14 0.39
N ARG A 251 20.97 -7.42 -0.04
CA ARG A 251 21.13 -8.55 0.88
C ARG A 251 22.49 -8.51 1.58
N PHE A 252 23.55 -8.27 0.83
CA PHE A 252 24.89 -8.13 1.38
C PHE A 252 24.97 -6.97 2.38
N ARG A 253 24.39 -5.80 2.04
CA ARG A 253 24.31 -4.65 2.96
C ARG A 253 23.64 -5.01 4.29
N SER A 254 22.44 -5.60 4.24
CA SER A 254 21.70 -5.97 5.46
C SER A 254 22.44 -7.02 6.30
N THR A 255 23.10 -7.98 5.66
CA THR A 255 23.89 -9.00 6.36
C THR A 255 25.14 -8.38 6.99
N LEU A 256 25.86 -7.52 6.26
CA LEU A 256 27.01 -6.76 6.77
C LEU A 256 26.63 -5.90 7.98
N GLU A 257 25.53 -5.14 7.89
CA GLU A 257 25.01 -4.34 9.01
C GLU A 257 24.72 -5.19 10.24
N THR A 258 24.19 -6.40 10.04
CA THR A 258 23.84 -7.32 11.13
C THR A 258 25.11 -7.85 11.80
N HIS A 259 26.09 -8.33 11.01
CA HIS A 259 27.35 -8.84 11.54
C HIS A 259 28.19 -7.77 12.25
N VAL A 260 28.25 -6.54 11.71
CA VAL A 260 28.95 -5.42 12.35
C VAL A 260 28.29 -5.09 13.69
N LYS A 261 26.95 -4.99 13.72
CA LYS A 261 26.18 -4.75 14.94
C LYS A 261 26.42 -5.85 15.98
N ASP A 262 26.38 -7.12 15.57
CA ASP A 262 26.61 -8.26 16.45
C ASP A 262 28.07 -8.33 16.93
N SER A 263 29.04 -7.99 16.08
CA SER A 263 30.47 -7.97 16.45
C SER A 263 30.79 -6.90 17.50
N ILE A 264 30.01 -5.82 17.55
CA ILE A 264 30.12 -4.78 18.60
C ILE A 264 29.38 -5.23 19.88
N ASN A 265 28.16 -5.73 19.74
CA ASN A 265 27.27 -6.04 20.88
C ASN A 265 27.54 -7.37 21.58
N LEU A 266 28.13 -8.32 20.87
CA LEU A 266 28.44 -9.66 21.34
C LEU A 266 29.97 -9.82 21.38
N GLU A 267 30.48 -10.66 22.29
CA GLU A 267 31.90 -10.98 22.38
C GLU A 267 32.39 -11.87 21.21
N HIS A 268 31.54 -12.12 20.20
CA HIS A 268 31.89 -12.96 19.06
C HIS A 268 32.87 -12.27 18.09
N PRO A 269 34.01 -12.90 17.78
CA PRO A 269 35.05 -12.32 16.93
C PRO A 269 34.82 -12.68 15.46
N THR A 270 33.75 -12.20 14.80
CA THR A 270 33.47 -12.69 13.43
C THR A 270 32.96 -11.65 12.47
N ILE A 271 33.43 -10.41 12.56
CA ILE A 271 33.44 -9.56 11.37
C ILE A 271 34.58 -9.96 10.42
N GLN A 272 35.77 -10.33 10.92
CA GLN A 272 36.88 -10.78 10.07
C GLN A 272 36.50 -12.00 9.22
N GLN A 273 35.79 -12.99 9.79
CA GLN A 273 35.33 -14.14 9.01
C GLN A 273 34.39 -13.74 7.86
N TYR A 274 33.52 -12.74 8.06
CA TYR A 274 32.58 -12.28 7.03
C TYR A 274 33.20 -11.27 6.04
N ILE A 275 34.08 -10.38 6.51
CA ILE A 275 34.86 -9.42 5.72
C ILE A 275 35.85 -10.15 4.80
N ASN A 276 36.37 -11.29 5.23
CA ASN A 276 37.28 -12.13 4.44
C ASN A 276 36.55 -13.17 3.59
N HIS A 277 35.25 -13.42 3.83
CA HIS A 277 34.44 -14.29 2.98
C HIS A 277 34.10 -13.58 1.68
N SER A 278 34.57 -14.10 0.54
CA SER A 278 34.12 -13.56 -0.75
C SER A 278 32.66 -13.95 -0.96
N PHE A 279 31.79 -12.96 -1.21
CA PHE A 279 30.38 -13.22 -1.52
C PHE A 279 30.19 -13.97 -2.85
N LEU A 280 31.27 -14.06 -3.65
CA LEU A 280 31.32 -14.83 -4.89
C LEU A 280 31.17 -16.33 -4.64
N GLU A 281 31.63 -16.89 -3.51
CA GLU A 281 31.57 -18.34 -3.29
C GLU A 281 30.13 -18.88 -3.17
N ASP A 282 29.24 -18.13 -2.53
CA ASP A 282 27.82 -18.53 -2.39
C ASP A 282 26.98 -18.25 -3.64
N THR A 283 27.33 -17.23 -4.42
CA THR A 283 26.64 -16.89 -5.67
C THR A 283 27.13 -17.70 -6.88
N GLN A 284 28.37 -18.20 -6.84
CA GLN A 284 28.91 -19.17 -7.81
C GLN A 284 28.12 -20.47 -7.84
N ARG A 285 27.63 -20.96 -6.68
CA ARG A 285 26.78 -22.17 -6.62
C ARG A 285 25.41 -22.03 -7.30
N ARG A 286 24.93 -20.81 -7.57
CA ARG A 286 23.55 -20.58 -8.06
C ARG A 286 23.43 -19.90 -9.43
N SER A 287 24.52 -19.40 -10.04
CA SER A 287 24.41 -18.73 -11.35
C SER A 287 25.63 -18.93 -12.26
N ARG A 288 25.59 -19.99 -13.08
CA ARG A 288 26.61 -20.32 -14.09
C ARG A 288 26.63 -19.41 -15.34
N ALA A 289 25.91 -18.29 -15.37
CA ALA A 289 25.56 -17.60 -16.63
C ALA A 289 25.91 -16.09 -16.72
N ALA A 290 26.95 -15.59 -16.05
CA ALA A 290 27.47 -14.26 -16.38
C ALA A 290 28.98 -14.17 -16.19
N ASP A 291 29.59 -13.33 -17.01
CA ASP A 291 31.03 -13.10 -17.19
C ASP A 291 31.81 -12.92 -15.85
N PRO A 292 32.88 -13.70 -15.60
CA PRO A 292 33.64 -13.68 -14.35
C PRO A 292 34.30 -12.34 -14.04
N ILE A 293 34.76 -11.60 -15.06
CA ILE A 293 35.64 -10.44 -14.88
C ILE A 293 34.85 -9.19 -14.43
N GLN A 294 33.59 -9.04 -14.85
CA GLN A 294 32.70 -7.98 -14.36
C GLN A 294 32.15 -8.23 -12.95
N ARG A 295 32.09 -9.50 -12.49
CA ARG A 295 31.56 -9.87 -11.16
C ARG A 295 32.51 -9.51 -10.01
N GLN A 296 33.82 -9.51 -10.27
CA GLN A 296 34.86 -9.47 -9.23
C GLN A 296 35.21 -8.06 -8.74
N ARG A 297 34.90 -7.00 -9.51
CA ARG A 297 35.27 -5.61 -9.16
C ARG A 297 34.16 -4.75 -8.57
N HIS A 298 32.90 -5.19 -8.62
CA HIS A 298 31.75 -4.36 -8.20
C HIS A 298 30.92 -4.89 -7.02
N ASN A 299 31.25 -6.04 -6.43
CA ASN A 299 30.40 -6.62 -5.37
C ASN A 299 31.11 -6.92 -4.04
N ASP A 300 32.42 -6.72 -3.95
CA ASP A 300 33.19 -6.92 -2.71
C ASP A 300 33.60 -5.58 -2.08
N LEU A 301 33.82 -5.61 -0.76
CA LEU A 301 34.37 -4.49 0.01
C LEU A 301 35.84 -4.25 -0.38
N LEU A 302 36.21 -2.99 -0.60
CA LEU A 302 37.59 -2.60 -0.88
C LEU A 302 38.44 -2.78 0.38
N LEU A 303 39.74 -3.05 0.24
CA LEU A 303 40.63 -3.25 1.39
C LEU A 303 40.61 -2.06 2.37
N GLN A 304 40.57 -0.83 1.85
CA GLN A 304 40.47 0.39 2.65
C GLN A 304 39.15 0.44 3.44
N GLU A 305 38.04 -0.02 2.85
CA GLU A 305 36.74 -0.09 3.52
C GLU A 305 36.75 -1.13 4.63
N LYS A 306 37.38 -2.29 4.40
CA LYS A 306 37.54 -3.33 5.42
C LYS A 306 38.28 -2.78 6.64
N THR A 307 39.43 -2.12 6.42
CA THR A 307 40.22 -1.49 7.49
C THR A 307 39.42 -0.39 8.21
N ALA A 308 38.68 0.44 7.47
CA ALA A 308 37.85 1.49 8.06
C ALA A 308 36.69 0.94 8.90
N ILE A 309 36.08 -0.17 8.48
CA ILE A 309 35.04 -0.88 9.24
C ILE A 309 35.63 -1.46 10.54
N ASP A 310 36.80 -2.11 10.48
CA ASP A 310 37.47 -2.64 11.67
C ASP A 310 37.81 -1.52 12.67
N ALA A 311 38.35 -0.40 12.16
CA ALA A 311 38.64 0.78 12.98
C ALA A 311 37.36 1.38 13.60
N PHE A 312 36.25 1.41 12.86
CA PHE A 312 34.94 1.83 13.35
C PHE A 312 34.44 0.92 14.49
N VAL A 313 34.52 -0.41 14.32
CA VAL A 313 34.13 -1.39 15.34
C VAL A 313 34.96 -1.20 16.61
N ALA A 314 36.29 -1.09 16.48
CA ALA A 314 37.20 -0.90 17.61
C ALA A 314 36.91 0.39 18.38
N ARG A 315 36.77 1.54 17.67
CA ARG A 315 36.43 2.83 18.29
C ARG A 315 35.10 2.77 19.03
N THR A 316 34.10 2.12 18.45
CA THR A 316 32.77 2.02 19.06
C THR A 316 32.80 1.15 20.32
N LYS A 317 33.51 0.00 20.29
CA LYS A 317 33.72 -0.83 21.48
C LYS A 317 34.42 -0.05 22.60
N ALA A 318 35.49 0.66 22.29
CA ALA A 318 36.19 1.49 23.27
C ALA A 318 35.28 2.56 23.88
N SER A 319 34.46 3.23 23.07
CA SER A 319 33.48 4.22 23.56
C SER A 319 32.43 3.61 24.47
N ILE A 320 31.97 2.38 24.18
CA ILE A 320 31.04 1.63 25.07
C ILE A 320 31.73 1.26 26.38
N SER A 321 32.96 0.74 26.33
CA SER A 321 33.73 0.36 27.53
C SER A 321 34.07 1.55 28.43
N ARG A 322 34.22 2.76 27.87
CA ARG A 322 34.40 4.01 28.63
C ARG A 322 33.10 4.65 29.12
N GLU A 323 31.95 4.02 28.87
CA GLU A 323 30.63 4.58 29.17
C GLU A 323 30.39 5.97 28.53
N GLU A 324 30.96 6.19 27.35
CA GLU A 324 30.83 7.46 26.61
C GLU A 324 29.89 7.33 25.39
N PHE A 325 29.48 6.11 25.06
CA PHE A 325 28.77 5.83 23.81
C PHE A 325 27.35 6.43 23.78
N ARG A 326 27.20 7.58 23.14
CA ARG A 326 25.91 8.27 22.96
C ARG A 326 25.61 8.47 21.47
N PRO A 327 25.16 7.41 20.76
CA PRO A 327 24.97 7.49 19.32
C PRO A 327 23.84 8.45 18.97
N GLU A 328 24.03 9.21 17.89
CA GLU A 328 22.92 9.87 17.24
C GLU A 328 21.95 8.83 16.69
N GLN A 329 20.67 9.03 16.94
CA GLN A 329 19.56 8.25 16.43
C GLN A 329 18.64 9.16 15.63
N TYR A 330 18.03 8.64 14.56
CA TYR A 330 16.96 9.38 13.92
C TYR A 330 15.78 9.49 14.87
N THR A 331 15.02 10.58 14.74
CA THR A 331 13.77 10.74 15.48
C THR A 331 12.78 9.60 15.19
N ASP A 332 12.87 8.93 14.03
CA ASP A 332 12.15 7.70 13.69
C ASP A 332 13.14 6.55 13.39
N PRO A 333 12.88 5.32 13.84
CA PRO A 333 13.74 4.16 13.53
C PRO A 333 13.96 3.91 12.03
N ARG A 334 13.05 4.41 11.16
CA ARG A 334 13.13 4.30 9.70
C ARG A 334 13.79 5.52 9.01
N GLY A 335 14.32 6.49 9.75
CA GLY A 335 14.96 7.70 9.21
C GLY A 335 14.08 8.96 9.26
N ALA A 336 14.56 10.07 8.71
CA ALA A 336 13.82 11.34 8.68
C ALA A 336 12.47 11.20 7.93
N ARG A 337 11.35 11.06 8.65
CA ARG A 337 10.00 10.92 8.05
C ARG A 337 9.33 12.27 7.76
N LEU A 338 10.00 13.07 6.92
CA LEU A 338 9.43 14.31 6.39
C LEU A 338 8.20 14.02 5.50
N PHE A 339 7.42 15.06 5.23
CA PHE A 339 6.17 14.96 4.47
C PHE A 339 5.96 16.21 3.61
N ASN A 340 5.07 16.12 2.63
CA ASN A 340 4.63 17.28 1.85
C ASN A 340 3.47 17.96 2.57
N ILE A 341 3.34 19.28 2.48
CA ILE A 341 2.21 20.02 3.05
C ILE A 341 0.88 19.51 2.46
N LEU A 342 0.85 19.28 1.15
CA LEU A 342 -0.29 18.68 0.45
C LEU A 342 0.13 17.40 -0.30
N PRO A 343 -0.79 16.47 -0.55
CA PRO A 343 -0.47 15.23 -1.25
C PRO A 343 0.02 15.52 -2.67
N ILE A 344 1.18 15.00 -3.06
CA ILE A 344 1.70 15.13 -4.43
C ILE A 344 1.31 13.87 -5.19
N TYR A 345 0.70 14.03 -6.38
CA TYR A 345 0.41 12.89 -7.25
C TYR A 345 1.71 12.21 -7.70
N THR A 346 1.61 11.02 -8.29
CA THR A 346 2.77 10.36 -8.90
C THR A 346 2.62 10.38 -10.41
N LEU A 347 3.71 10.38 -11.15
CA LEU A 347 3.70 10.15 -12.61
C LEU A 347 3.27 8.73 -13.00
N GLN A 348 3.09 7.83 -12.04
CA GLN A 348 2.39 6.58 -12.29
C GLN A 348 0.91 6.86 -12.53
N GLN A 349 0.42 6.45 -13.70
CA GLN A 349 -0.98 6.58 -14.06
C GLN A 349 -1.89 5.93 -13.02
N ARG A 350 -2.92 6.69 -12.61
CA ARG A 350 -3.92 6.28 -11.63
C ARG A 350 -5.23 5.95 -12.34
N TYR A 351 -6.11 5.23 -11.63
CA TYR A 351 -7.49 5.10 -12.07
C TYR A 351 -8.17 6.46 -12.02
N ILE A 352 -8.83 6.79 -13.13
CA ILE A 352 -9.67 7.97 -13.29
C ILE A 352 -11.10 7.47 -13.42
N LEU A 353 -11.98 8.02 -12.60
CA LEU A 353 -13.41 7.77 -12.70
C LEU A 353 -13.94 8.43 -13.99
N LEU A 354 -14.68 7.66 -14.79
CA LEU A 354 -15.40 8.17 -15.94
C LEU A 354 -16.89 8.21 -15.58
N ASN A 355 -17.48 9.40 -15.68
CA ASN A 355 -18.93 9.56 -15.67
C ASN A 355 -19.47 9.57 -17.11
N LEU A 356 -20.80 9.66 -17.24
CA LEU A 356 -21.48 9.68 -18.54
C LEU A 356 -20.90 10.75 -19.48
N SER A 357 -20.66 11.98 -19.01
CA SER A 357 -20.09 13.05 -19.83
C SER A 357 -18.65 12.75 -20.29
N GLY A 358 -17.82 12.22 -19.38
CA GLY A 358 -16.45 11.83 -19.67
C GLY A 358 -16.36 10.72 -20.72
N ILE A 359 -17.14 9.65 -20.55
CA ILE A 359 -17.16 8.54 -21.52
C ILE A 359 -17.79 8.97 -22.84
N SER A 360 -18.82 9.83 -22.83
CA SER A 360 -19.49 10.34 -24.04
C SER A 360 -18.52 11.00 -25.00
N ARG A 361 -17.59 11.80 -24.46
CA ARG A 361 -16.56 12.47 -25.27
C ARG A 361 -15.58 11.46 -25.87
N ILE A 362 -15.14 10.47 -25.09
CA ILE A 362 -14.26 9.40 -25.57
C ILE A 362 -14.96 8.59 -26.67
N ILE A 363 -16.24 8.26 -26.47
CA ILE A 363 -17.07 7.53 -27.44
C ILE A 363 -17.13 8.30 -28.77
N LYS A 364 -17.50 9.58 -28.73
CA LYS A 364 -17.58 10.45 -29.90
C LYS A 364 -16.25 10.52 -30.66
N GLN A 365 -15.14 10.73 -29.94
CA GLN A 365 -13.80 10.79 -30.55
C GLN A 365 -13.36 9.43 -31.12
N SER A 366 -13.77 8.33 -30.47
CA SER A 366 -13.45 6.97 -30.91
C SER A 366 -14.27 6.50 -32.10
N ARG A 367 -15.26 7.30 -32.55
CA ARG A 367 -16.17 6.99 -33.66
C ARG A 367 -16.90 5.65 -33.51
N ILE A 368 -17.04 5.15 -32.27
CA ILE A 368 -17.82 3.94 -32.01
C ILE A 368 -19.31 4.22 -32.24
N ARG A 369 -19.78 5.40 -31.82
CA ARG A 369 -21.11 5.93 -32.13
C ARG A 369 -21.07 7.47 -32.18
N PRO A 370 -21.96 8.11 -32.94
CA PRO A 370 -21.91 9.55 -33.19
C PRO A 370 -22.14 10.40 -31.93
N SER A 371 -23.03 9.95 -31.04
CA SER A 371 -23.30 10.61 -29.76
C SER A 371 -23.88 9.62 -28.75
N VAL A 372 -23.96 10.07 -27.51
CA VAL A 372 -24.79 9.46 -26.45
C VAL A 372 -26.13 10.20 -26.49
N LEU A 373 -27.23 9.44 -26.52
CA LEU A 373 -28.58 10.02 -26.58
C LEU A 373 -28.91 10.71 -25.25
N ALA A 374 -29.79 11.71 -25.31
CA ALA A 374 -30.11 12.54 -24.15
C ALA A 374 -30.78 11.76 -22.99
N ASN A 375 -31.44 10.64 -23.30
CA ASN A 375 -32.13 9.77 -22.35
C ASN A 375 -31.30 8.56 -21.91
N GLU A 376 -30.10 8.35 -22.45
CA GLU A 376 -29.23 7.24 -22.03
C GLU A 376 -28.52 7.58 -20.72
N ASP A 377 -28.53 6.63 -19.80
CA ASP A 377 -27.69 6.68 -18.62
C ASP A 377 -26.38 5.88 -18.79
N MET A 378 -25.54 5.84 -17.76
CA MET A 378 -24.27 5.11 -17.84
C MET A 378 -24.45 3.59 -18.01
N LYS A 379 -25.55 3.02 -17.52
CA LYS A 379 -25.86 1.59 -17.63
C LYS A 379 -26.23 1.26 -19.07
N ASP A 380 -27.06 2.07 -19.72
CA ASP A 380 -27.41 1.95 -21.14
C ASP A 380 -26.16 2.01 -22.03
N VAL A 381 -25.29 3.00 -21.76
CA VAL A 381 -24.02 3.15 -22.48
C VAL A 381 -23.12 1.94 -22.26
N CYS A 382 -23.02 1.43 -21.02
CA CYS A 382 -22.17 0.27 -20.75
C CYS A 382 -22.71 -1.01 -21.37
N TRP A 383 -24.04 -1.22 -21.33
CA TRP A 383 -24.69 -2.39 -21.92
C TRP A 383 -24.53 -2.43 -23.44
N SER A 384 -24.64 -1.28 -24.10
CA SER A 384 -24.47 -1.19 -25.56
C SER A 384 -23.01 -1.32 -26.01
N LEU A 385 -22.04 -0.90 -25.19
CA LEU A 385 -20.63 -0.88 -25.56
C LEU A 385 -19.85 -2.11 -25.12
N PHE A 386 -20.22 -2.74 -24.01
CA PHE A 386 -19.44 -3.82 -23.41
C PHE A 386 -20.26 -5.11 -23.32
N ASP A 387 -19.57 -6.24 -23.49
CA ASP A 387 -20.14 -7.57 -23.22
C ASP A 387 -20.22 -7.79 -21.70
N MET A 388 -21.28 -7.24 -21.08
CA MET A 388 -21.52 -7.27 -19.63
C MET A 388 -21.78 -8.69 -19.10
N SER A 389 -22.08 -9.66 -19.99
CA SER A 389 -22.20 -11.08 -19.63
C SER A 389 -20.89 -11.66 -19.07
N ARG A 390 -19.74 -11.13 -19.52
CA ARG A 390 -18.40 -11.55 -19.05
C ARG A 390 -18.09 -11.15 -17.62
N ILE A 391 -18.77 -10.14 -17.10
CA ILE A 391 -18.68 -9.73 -15.69
C ILE A 391 -19.90 -10.20 -14.89
N GLY A 392 -20.76 -11.03 -15.51
CA GLY A 392 -21.85 -11.76 -14.90
C GLY A 392 -23.17 -11.00 -14.80
N PHE A 393 -23.47 -10.12 -15.77
CA PHE A 393 -24.82 -9.56 -15.98
C PHE A 393 -25.38 -10.13 -17.30
N ARG A 394 -26.46 -10.90 -17.24
CA ARG A 394 -26.99 -11.64 -18.40
C ARG A 394 -28.02 -10.81 -19.17
N SER A 395 -28.67 -9.86 -18.52
CA SER A 395 -29.61 -8.91 -19.11
C SER A 395 -29.34 -7.48 -18.65
N ALA A 396 -29.83 -6.48 -19.40
CA ALA A 396 -29.72 -5.07 -19.00
C ALA A 396 -30.41 -4.81 -17.65
N ASN A 397 -31.54 -5.48 -17.40
CA ASN A 397 -32.27 -5.39 -16.13
C ASN A 397 -31.45 -5.96 -14.95
N ASP A 398 -30.46 -6.81 -15.21
CA ASP A 398 -29.60 -7.34 -14.14
C ASP A 398 -28.65 -6.27 -13.60
N LEU A 399 -28.40 -5.19 -14.34
CA LEU A 399 -27.53 -4.09 -13.91
C LEU A 399 -28.09 -3.36 -12.68
N ASP A 400 -29.41 -3.34 -12.52
CA ASP A 400 -30.09 -2.77 -11.35
C ASP A 400 -30.08 -3.71 -10.13
N GLY A 401 -29.58 -4.94 -10.33
CA GLY A 401 -29.52 -5.99 -9.32
C GLY A 401 -30.88 -6.63 -9.12
N LYS A 402 -31.06 -7.85 -9.65
CA LYS A 402 -32.17 -8.78 -9.29
C LYS A 402 -32.10 -10.20 -9.88
N ALA A 403 -30.96 -10.66 -10.38
CA ALA A 403 -30.84 -12.04 -10.86
C ALA A 403 -29.47 -12.65 -10.53
N LEU A 404 -29.48 -13.70 -9.71
CA LEU A 404 -28.41 -14.71 -9.52
C LEU A 404 -27.04 -14.25 -8.97
N SER A 405 -26.82 -12.95 -8.76
CA SER A 405 -25.69 -12.46 -7.97
C SER A 405 -26.09 -11.18 -7.24
N ASP A 406 -25.83 -11.10 -5.94
CA ASP A 406 -26.09 -9.95 -5.07
C ASP A 406 -25.18 -8.76 -5.39
N LYS A 407 -25.06 -8.39 -6.66
CA LYS A 407 -24.26 -7.27 -7.14
C LYS A 407 -25.13 -6.42 -8.06
N ARG A 408 -25.10 -5.12 -7.83
CA ARG A 408 -25.71 -4.10 -8.68
C ARG A 408 -24.60 -3.28 -9.31
N PHE A 409 -24.76 -2.87 -10.56
CA PHE A 409 -23.80 -1.97 -11.20
C PHE A 409 -24.14 -0.53 -10.81
N THR A 410 -23.19 0.21 -10.25
CA THR A 410 -23.46 1.56 -9.73
C THR A 410 -23.59 2.63 -10.81
N GLY A 411 -23.36 2.27 -12.08
CA GLY A 411 -23.25 3.25 -13.16
C GLY A 411 -21.94 4.03 -13.10
N ALA A 412 -20.91 3.50 -12.44
CA ALA A 412 -19.58 4.10 -12.37
C ALA A 412 -18.52 3.16 -12.95
N ILE A 413 -17.68 3.69 -13.84
CA ILE A 413 -16.50 2.98 -14.33
C ILE A 413 -15.25 3.80 -14.01
N ARG A 414 -14.14 3.12 -13.75
CA ARG A 414 -12.84 3.76 -13.66
C ARG A 414 -11.84 3.08 -14.56
N THR A 415 -10.90 3.85 -15.08
CA THR A 415 -9.84 3.34 -15.94
C THR A 415 -8.53 4.00 -15.60
N ASP A 416 -7.49 3.18 -15.61
CA ASP A 416 -6.14 3.68 -15.58
C ASP A 416 -5.63 3.90 -17.04
N GLY A 417 -6.37 3.47 -18.08
CA GLY A 417 -5.95 3.52 -19.48
C GLY A 417 -5.32 2.21 -20.01
N ILE A 418 -5.40 1.13 -19.23
CA ILE A 418 -5.04 -0.24 -19.62
C ILE A 418 -6.21 -1.17 -19.27
N ALA A 419 -6.75 -1.04 -18.06
CA ALA A 419 -7.92 -1.77 -17.59
C ALA A 419 -9.12 -0.83 -17.44
N LEU A 420 -10.30 -1.41 -17.61
CA LEU A 420 -11.57 -0.82 -17.21
C LEU A 420 -12.08 -1.59 -15.99
N GLU A 421 -12.49 -0.87 -14.97
CA GLU A 421 -13.11 -1.43 -13.78
C GLU A 421 -14.54 -0.91 -13.68
N PHE A 422 -15.48 -1.85 -13.61
CA PHE A 422 -16.90 -1.59 -13.42
C PHE A 422 -17.18 -1.66 -11.92
N ILE A 423 -17.63 -0.56 -11.35
CA ILE A 423 -17.91 -0.48 -9.92
C ILE A 423 -19.29 -1.09 -9.67
N CYS A 424 -19.31 -2.15 -8.87
CA CYS A 424 -20.54 -2.80 -8.47
C CYS A 424 -20.66 -2.76 -6.95
N ASP A 425 -21.83 -2.41 -6.44
CA ASP A 425 -22.17 -2.52 -5.03
C ASP A 425 -22.84 -3.86 -4.75
N ARG A 426 -22.70 -4.34 -3.51
CA ARG A 426 -23.48 -5.47 -3.03
C ARG A 426 -24.53 -4.92 -2.08
N PRO A 427 -25.83 -5.10 -2.35
CA PRO A 427 -26.87 -4.73 -1.40
C PRO A 427 -26.61 -5.41 -0.05
N SER A 428 -26.79 -4.70 1.06
CA SER A 428 -26.75 -5.36 2.37
C SER A 428 -27.92 -6.31 2.46
N VAL A 429 -27.64 -7.61 2.49
CA VAL A 429 -28.64 -8.61 2.87
C VAL A 429 -28.79 -8.49 4.39
N ALA A 430 -30.02 -8.41 4.89
CA ALA A 430 -30.26 -8.53 6.34
C ALA A 430 -29.58 -9.82 6.80
N ALA A 431 -28.91 -9.82 7.96
CA ALA A 431 -28.27 -11.02 8.48
C ALA A 431 -29.32 -12.13 8.58
N GLU A 432 -29.26 -13.12 7.70
CA GLU A 432 -30.01 -14.35 7.87
C GLU A 432 -29.55 -14.98 9.20
N ALA A 433 -30.49 -15.60 9.91
CA ALA A 433 -30.16 -16.31 11.14
C ALA A 433 -29.02 -17.31 10.85
N ALA A 434 -28.00 -17.34 11.70
CA ALA A 434 -26.93 -18.31 11.55
C ALA A 434 -27.55 -19.72 11.58
N LEU A 435 -27.31 -20.51 10.53
CA LEU A 435 -27.74 -21.91 10.50
C LEU A 435 -27.21 -22.61 11.75
N THR A 436 -28.09 -23.31 12.44
CA THR A 436 -27.68 -24.17 13.55
C THR A 436 -26.99 -25.42 12.98
N PRO A 437 -26.17 -26.12 13.77
CA PRO A 437 -25.63 -27.42 13.36
C PRO A 437 -26.70 -28.44 12.91
N ALA A 438 -27.93 -28.31 13.43
CA ALA A 438 -29.07 -29.14 13.01
C ALA A 438 -29.54 -28.80 11.59
N ASP A 439 -29.61 -27.51 11.24
CA ASP A 439 -29.99 -27.04 9.90
C ASP A 439 -28.97 -27.51 8.84
N ILE A 440 -27.67 -27.45 9.16
CA ILE A 440 -26.59 -27.96 8.30
C ILE A 440 -26.73 -29.48 8.11
N ALA A 441 -27.02 -30.23 9.17
CA ALA A 441 -27.17 -31.67 9.13
C ALA A 441 -28.39 -32.12 8.31
N THR A 442 -29.41 -31.27 8.18
CA THR A 442 -30.55 -31.51 7.29
C THR A 442 -30.27 -31.17 5.82
N GLU A 443 -29.30 -30.29 5.55
CA GLU A 443 -28.94 -29.87 4.18
C GLU A 443 -27.78 -30.68 3.57
N ILE A 444 -26.86 -31.16 4.40
CA ILE A 444 -25.66 -31.89 3.97
C ILE A 444 -25.71 -33.31 4.52
N ASP A 445 -25.87 -34.29 3.63
CA ASP A 445 -25.62 -35.68 3.99
C ASP A 445 -24.12 -35.91 4.18
N MET A 446 -23.70 -35.96 5.44
CA MET A 446 -22.30 -36.16 5.83
C MET A 446 -21.74 -37.53 5.39
N ASN A 447 -22.59 -38.49 5.03
CA ASN A 447 -22.16 -39.80 4.51
C ASN A 447 -21.71 -39.73 3.04
N THR A 448 -22.22 -38.75 2.28
CA THR A 448 -21.85 -38.52 0.88
C THR A 448 -20.89 -37.34 0.70
N ALA A 449 -20.75 -36.51 1.75
CA ALA A 449 -19.86 -35.37 1.74
C ALA A 449 -18.37 -35.74 1.89
N THR A 450 -17.48 -34.99 1.25
CA THR A 450 -16.03 -35.05 1.48
C THR A 450 -15.62 -33.95 2.44
N ILE A 451 -15.08 -34.31 3.59
CA ILE A 451 -14.61 -33.36 4.60
C ILE A 451 -13.13 -33.06 4.37
N TRP A 452 -12.75 -31.79 4.32
CA TRP A 452 -11.35 -31.32 4.31
C TRP A 452 -11.07 -30.51 5.57
N GLY A 453 -10.17 -30.99 6.43
CA GLY A 453 -9.58 -30.20 7.50
C GLY A 453 -8.52 -29.26 6.94
N LEU A 454 -8.72 -27.95 7.06
CA LEU A 454 -7.89 -26.90 6.48
C LEU A 454 -7.05 -26.18 7.54
N ASP A 455 -5.76 -26.02 7.25
CA ASP A 455 -4.77 -25.37 8.11
C ASP A 455 -3.85 -24.40 7.32
N PRO A 456 -3.73 -23.12 7.73
CA PRO A 456 -2.73 -22.20 7.20
C PRO A 456 -1.36 -22.41 7.88
N GLY A 457 -0.39 -22.95 7.14
CA GLY A 457 0.98 -23.15 7.65
C GLY A 457 1.90 -21.92 7.48
N ILE A 458 3.06 -21.91 8.16
CA ILE A 458 4.07 -20.83 8.05
C ILE A 458 4.60 -20.64 6.61
N ARG A 459 4.71 -21.75 5.86
CA ARG A 459 5.26 -21.77 4.49
C ARG A 459 4.20 -22.05 3.42
N ASP A 460 2.97 -22.31 3.83
CA ASP A 460 1.88 -22.73 2.96
C ASP A 460 0.70 -21.78 3.08
N VAL A 461 0.07 -21.45 1.95
CA VAL A 461 -1.15 -20.63 1.96
C VAL A 461 -2.32 -21.42 2.52
N PHE A 462 -2.37 -22.73 2.22
CA PHE A 462 -3.22 -23.69 2.91
C PHE A 462 -2.64 -25.10 2.74
N VAL A 463 -2.93 -25.94 3.73
CA VAL A 463 -2.88 -27.40 3.68
C VAL A 463 -4.27 -27.90 4.05
N ALA A 464 -4.76 -28.89 3.31
CA ALA A 464 -6.04 -29.52 3.54
C ALA A 464 -5.85 -31.04 3.55
N SER A 465 -6.46 -31.73 4.52
CA SER A 465 -6.44 -33.20 4.61
C SER A 465 -7.84 -33.74 4.81
N ASP A 466 -8.16 -34.88 4.19
CA ASP A 466 -9.51 -35.46 4.24
C ASP A 466 -9.71 -36.51 5.34
N GLY A 467 -8.65 -36.90 6.05
CA GLY A 467 -8.75 -37.76 7.23
C GLY A 467 -9.24 -39.20 6.98
N VAL A 468 -9.45 -39.62 5.72
CA VAL A 468 -10.05 -40.93 5.36
C VAL A 468 -9.13 -42.14 5.66
N GLY A 469 -7.90 -41.92 6.12
CA GLY A 469 -6.98 -43.01 6.51
C GLY A 469 -7.24 -43.53 7.93
N THR A 470 -8.34 -44.25 8.15
CA THR A 470 -8.65 -44.86 9.45
C THR A 470 -8.60 -46.39 9.37
N GLY A 471 -7.39 -46.94 9.50
CA GLY A 471 -7.17 -48.37 9.75
C GLY A 471 -6.03 -48.56 10.74
N ALA A 472 -6.31 -49.18 11.89
CA ALA A 472 -5.29 -49.67 12.81
C ALA A 472 -4.73 -51.00 12.26
N GLY A 473 -3.76 -50.93 11.35
CA GLY A 473 -3.14 -52.11 10.73
C GLY A 473 -2.08 -51.76 9.68
N GLN A 474 -1.39 -52.78 9.15
CA GLN A 474 -0.29 -52.64 8.18
C GLN A 474 -0.71 -52.11 6.79
N ASP A 475 -2.02 -52.08 6.48
CA ASP A 475 -2.58 -51.49 5.24
C ASP A 475 -3.12 -50.06 5.45
N ARG A 476 -2.27 -49.14 5.90
CA ARG A 476 -2.64 -47.71 6.00
C ARG A 476 -2.78 -47.08 4.61
N GLN A 477 -4.01 -46.80 4.18
CA GLN A 477 -4.21 -45.80 3.13
C GLN A 477 -3.79 -44.42 3.63
N ARG A 478 -2.91 -43.74 2.89
CA ARG A 478 -2.42 -42.40 3.25
C ARG A 478 -3.56 -41.39 3.08
N HIS A 479 -3.66 -40.44 4.02
CA HIS A 479 -4.58 -39.30 3.88
C HIS A 479 -4.29 -38.58 2.57
N ARG A 480 -5.35 -38.11 1.88
CA ARG A 480 -5.14 -37.21 0.76
C ARG A 480 -4.79 -35.84 1.33
N ILE A 481 -3.78 -35.21 0.73
CA ILE A 481 -3.30 -33.89 1.16
C ILE A 481 -3.37 -32.96 -0.05
N ARG A 482 -4.11 -31.86 0.10
CA ARG A 482 -4.17 -30.76 -0.86
C ARG A 482 -3.44 -29.56 -0.25
N LYS A 483 -2.42 -29.04 -0.93
CA LYS A 483 -1.71 -27.84 -0.45
C LYS A 483 -1.33 -26.87 -1.55
N THR A 484 -1.25 -25.61 -1.19
CA THR A 484 -0.58 -24.59 -1.99
C THR A 484 0.45 -23.88 -1.15
N SER A 485 1.73 -23.99 -1.53
CA SER A 485 2.77 -23.30 -0.77
C SER A 485 2.76 -21.80 -1.06
N THR A 486 3.29 -21.00 -0.14
CA THR A 486 3.50 -19.55 -0.35
C THR A 486 4.38 -19.32 -1.58
N GLY A 487 5.42 -20.14 -1.77
CA GLY A 487 6.29 -20.10 -2.95
C GLY A 487 5.54 -20.40 -4.26
N GLU A 488 4.66 -21.40 -4.26
CA GLU A 488 3.81 -21.74 -5.40
C GLU A 488 2.83 -20.60 -5.71
N TYR A 489 2.17 -20.02 -4.70
CA TYR A 489 1.29 -18.87 -4.88
C TYR A 489 2.00 -17.69 -5.53
N TYR A 490 3.19 -17.33 -5.05
CA TYR A 490 3.98 -16.24 -5.63
C TYR A 490 4.41 -16.53 -7.07
N GLN A 491 4.64 -17.80 -7.41
CA GLN A 491 4.96 -18.24 -8.77
C GLN A 491 3.73 -18.20 -9.69
N LEU A 492 2.57 -18.69 -9.24
CA LEU A 492 1.30 -18.64 -9.96
C LEU A 492 0.88 -17.20 -10.27
N CYS A 493 1.05 -16.30 -9.30
CA CYS A 493 0.82 -14.87 -9.48
C CYS A 493 1.85 -14.21 -10.42
N GLY A 494 2.94 -14.89 -10.75
CA GLY A 494 3.99 -14.40 -11.63
C GLY A 494 4.86 -13.30 -10.99
N PHE A 495 4.92 -13.20 -9.66
CA PHE A 495 5.70 -12.15 -8.97
C PHE A 495 7.19 -12.24 -9.30
N LYS A 496 7.77 -13.45 -9.34
CA LYS A 496 9.16 -13.66 -9.76
C LYS A 496 9.40 -13.15 -11.19
N SER A 497 8.48 -13.44 -12.11
CA SER A 497 8.55 -12.95 -13.49
C SER A 497 8.40 -11.43 -13.56
N ALA A 498 7.52 -10.83 -12.73
CA ALA A 498 7.36 -9.39 -12.65
C ALA A 498 8.62 -8.70 -12.11
N ILE A 499 9.28 -9.26 -11.09
CA ILE A 499 10.57 -8.78 -10.57
C ILE A 499 11.64 -8.81 -11.66
N ILE A 500 11.78 -9.93 -12.38
CA ILE A 500 12.75 -10.05 -13.48
C ILE A 500 12.45 -9.03 -14.59
N LYS A 501 11.19 -8.88 -14.97
CA LYS A 501 10.80 -7.91 -16.01
C LYS A 501 11.01 -6.46 -15.56
N ARG A 502 10.81 -6.15 -14.28
CA ARG A 502 11.12 -4.84 -13.71
C ARG A 502 12.61 -4.59 -13.69
N ALA A 503 13.42 -5.56 -13.26
CA ALA A 503 14.88 -5.43 -13.28
C ALA A 503 15.42 -5.21 -14.72
N LYS A 504 14.85 -5.90 -15.72
CA LYS A 504 15.17 -5.66 -17.13
C LYS A 504 14.74 -4.27 -17.60
N HIS A 505 13.58 -3.79 -17.18
CA HIS A 505 13.11 -2.43 -17.48
C HIS A 505 14.02 -1.38 -16.83
N ASP A 506 14.41 -1.58 -15.57
CA ASP A 506 15.36 -0.73 -14.85
C ASP A 506 16.73 -0.70 -15.56
N GLN A 507 17.22 -1.85 -16.01
CA GLN A 507 18.49 -1.95 -16.75
C GLN A 507 18.42 -1.29 -18.13
N ALA A 508 17.32 -1.47 -18.86
CA ALA A 508 17.12 -0.84 -20.17
C ALA A 508 16.91 0.68 -20.08
N ASN A 509 16.53 1.19 -18.90
CA ASN A 509 16.29 2.61 -18.64
C ASN A 509 17.19 3.11 -17.50
N ALA A 510 18.45 2.65 -17.45
CA ALA A 510 19.35 2.89 -16.33
C ALA A 510 19.56 4.40 -16.07
N ASP A 511 19.68 5.21 -17.12
CA ASP A 511 19.86 6.66 -17.01
C ASP A 511 18.62 7.34 -16.42
N ALA A 512 17.42 7.01 -16.92
CA ALA A 512 16.18 7.51 -16.36
C ALA A 512 16.00 7.07 -14.90
N ARG A 513 16.36 5.82 -14.58
CA ARG A 513 16.30 5.30 -13.21
C ARG A 513 17.25 6.03 -12.27
N ARG A 514 18.44 6.39 -12.76
CA ARG A 514 19.44 7.20 -12.05
C ARG A 514 18.90 8.61 -11.80
N LEU A 515 18.39 9.29 -12.82
CA LEU A 515 17.76 10.63 -12.67
C LEU A 515 16.62 10.62 -11.64
N ILE A 516 15.76 9.60 -11.65
CA ILE A 516 14.69 9.44 -10.66
C ILE A 516 15.26 9.24 -9.24
N SER A 517 16.36 8.50 -9.11
CA SER A 517 17.01 8.28 -7.82
C SER A 517 17.70 9.53 -7.29
N ASP A 518 18.20 10.38 -8.20
CA ASP A 518 18.90 11.62 -7.89
C ASP A 518 17.94 12.81 -7.74
N THR A 519 16.63 12.59 -7.92
CA THR A 519 15.61 13.64 -7.78
C THR A 519 15.57 14.16 -6.34
N PRO A 520 15.78 15.47 -6.12
CA PRO A 520 15.69 16.06 -4.78
C PRO A 520 14.29 15.85 -4.17
N SER A 521 14.24 15.70 -2.85
CA SER A 521 12.98 15.47 -2.14
C SER A 521 12.08 16.71 -2.17
N THR A 522 10.81 16.53 -2.51
CA THR A 522 9.77 17.56 -2.39
C THR A 522 9.20 17.69 -0.98
N LYS A 523 9.54 16.75 -0.08
CA LYS A 523 9.10 16.74 1.32
C LYS A 523 9.92 17.72 2.15
N THR A 524 9.75 19.01 1.87
CA THR A 524 10.46 20.07 2.57
C THR A 524 9.60 21.34 2.68
N CYS A 525 9.77 22.10 3.76
CA CYS A 525 9.25 23.46 3.91
C CYS A 525 10.25 24.53 3.43
N ASP A 526 11.51 24.15 3.21
CA ASP A 526 12.55 25.06 2.73
C ASP A 526 12.27 25.45 1.28
N TRP A 527 12.10 26.76 1.07
CA TRP A 527 11.70 27.33 -0.21
C TRP A 527 12.69 27.04 -1.33
N ASP A 528 13.99 27.15 -1.05
CA ASP A 528 15.04 27.02 -2.06
C ASP A 528 15.24 25.56 -2.44
N ARG A 529 15.23 24.65 -1.45
CA ARG A 529 15.26 23.20 -1.68
C ARG A 529 14.03 22.73 -2.45
N PHE A 530 12.85 23.26 -2.12
CA PHE A 530 11.63 22.92 -2.85
C PHE A 530 11.71 23.39 -4.31
N ASN A 531 12.11 24.64 -4.56
CA ASN A 531 12.30 25.15 -5.92
C ASN A 531 13.37 24.37 -6.70
N GLN A 532 14.47 23.99 -6.04
CA GLN A 532 15.51 23.14 -6.65
C GLN A 532 14.94 21.77 -7.06
N ALA A 533 14.14 21.14 -6.20
CA ALA A 533 13.46 19.89 -6.52
C ALA A 533 12.52 20.04 -7.73
N LEU A 534 11.73 21.10 -7.77
CA LEU A 534 10.81 21.36 -8.87
C LEU A 534 11.52 21.60 -10.20
N ARG A 535 12.55 22.45 -10.22
CA ARG A 535 13.38 22.68 -11.42
C ARG A 535 13.97 21.38 -11.95
N TYR A 536 14.52 20.55 -11.05
CA TYR A 536 15.02 19.23 -11.43
C TYR A 536 13.93 18.34 -12.05
N ILE A 537 12.73 18.31 -11.45
CA ILE A 537 11.61 17.52 -11.94
C ILE A 537 11.15 18.00 -13.31
N PHE A 538 10.99 19.31 -13.53
CA PHE A 538 10.50 19.86 -14.80
C PHE A 538 11.52 19.73 -15.93
N ARG A 539 12.81 19.95 -15.64
CA ARG A 539 13.91 19.70 -16.59
C ARG A 539 13.94 18.27 -17.10
N ASN A 540 13.70 17.31 -16.20
CA ASN A 540 13.74 15.88 -16.50
C ASN A 540 12.35 15.27 -16.73
N PHE A 541 11.31 16.10 -16.89
CA PHE A 541 9.92 15.66 -16.82
C PHE A 541 9.60 14.56 -17.83
N GLN A 542 10.04 14.76 -19.09
CA GLN A 542 9.78 13.83 -20.18
C GLN A 542 10.45 12.47 -19.91
N THR A 543 11.73 12.48 -19.50
CA THR A 543 12.48 11.26 -19.17
C THR A 543 11.85 10.49 -18.00
N ILE A 544 11.44 11.19 -16.94
CA ILE A 544 10.79 10.58 -15.77
C ILE A 544 9.42 9.99 -16.17
N LYS A 545 8.64 10.73 -16.95
CA LYS A 545 7.35 10.30 -17.48
C LYS A 545 7.48 9.06 -18.36
N ASP A 546 8.44 9.01 -19.27
CA ASP A 546 8.64 7.89 -20.18
C ASP A 546 9.04 6.61 -19.42
N TYR A 547 9.82 6.74 -18.35
CA TYR A 547 10.14 5.62 -17.47
C TYR A 547 8.88 4.99 -16.85
N TYR A 548 7.93 5.79 -16.35
CA TYR A 548 6.72 5.26 -15.69
C TYR A 548 5.63 4.80 -16.65
N THR A 549 5.62 5.32 -17.89
CA THR A 549 4.61 4.96 -18.91
C THR A 549 5.01 3.72 -19.73
N THR A 550 6.30 3.38 -19.79
CA THR A 550 6.80 2.21 -20.54
C THR A 550 6.69 0.91 -19.73
N GLY A 551 5.90 -0.06 -20.22
CA GLY A 551 5.95 -1.49 -19.82
C GLY A 551 5.50 -1.85 -18.38
N LEU A 552 5.88 -1.08 -17.36
CA LEU A 552 5.68 -1.34 -15.94
C LEU A 552 4.22 -1.55 -15.57
N ARG A 553 3.30 -0.85 -16.25
CA ARG A 553 1.89 -0.95 -15.91
C ARG A 553 1.20 -2.15 -16.53
N LYS A 554 1.60 -2.57 -17.74
CA LYS A 554 1.23 -3.90 -18.26
C LYS A 554 1.67 -4.99 -17.29
N LEU A 555 2.84 -4.84 -16.64
CA LEU A 555 3.28 -5.76 -15.59
C LEU A 555 2.36 -5.76 -14.37
N LYS A 556 1.91 -4.59 -13.89
CA LYS A 556 0.93 -4.50 -12.79
C LYS A 556 -0.37 -5.21 -13.15
N TYR A 557 -0.94 -4.93 -14.33
CA TYR A 557 -2.16 -5.59 -14.81
C TYR A 557 -2.00 -7.10 -14.96
N HIS A 558 -0.88 -7.57 -15.53
CA HIS A 558 -0.59 -9.00 -15.61
C HIS A 558 -0.46 -9.65 -14.23
N SER A 559 0.16 -8.97 -13.26
CA SER A 559 0.28 -9.47 -11.88
C SER A 559 -1.09 -9.57 -11.22
N TYR A 560 -1.97 -8.58 -11.42
CA TYR A 560 -3.35 -8.61 -10.94
C TYR A 560 -4.14 -9.78 -11.56
N ARG A 561 -4.12 -9.90 -12.90
CA ARG A 561 -4.77 -11.02 -13.62
C ARG A 561 -4.25 -12.38 -13.14
N ASN A 562 -2.94 -12.51 -12.95
CA ASN A 562 -2.33 -13.75 -12.50
C ASN A 562 -2.69 -14.05 -11.04
N LYS A 563 -2.86 -13.04 -10.18
CA LYS A 563 -3.38 -13.23 -8.82
C LYS A 563 -4.79 -13.83 -8.84
N GLN A 564 -5.67 -13.31 -9.69
CA GLN A 564 -7.03 -13.86 -9.85
C GLN A 564 -7.00 -15.32 -10.35
N LYS A 565 -6.13 -15.61 -11.32
CA LYS A 565 -5.92 -16.99 -11.79
C LYS A 565 -5.35 -17.90 -10.70
N ALA A 566 -4.41 -17.40 -9.89
CA ALA A 566 -3.82 -18.14 -8.79
C ALA A 566 -4.85 -18.47 -7.72
N LEU A 567 -5.72 -17.52 -7.37
CA LEU A 567 -6.84 -17.74 -6.44
C LEU A 567 -7.83 -18.78 -7.00
N THR A 568 -8.21 -18.64 -8.28
CA THR A 568 -9.07 -19.62 -8.96
C THR A 568 -8.46 -21.02 -8.90
N GLU A 569 -7.15 -21.12 -9.14
CA GLU A 569 -6.45 -22.40 -9.10
C GLU A 569 -6.30 -22.96 -7.68
N MET A 570 -6.15 -22.11 -6.67
CA MET A 570 -6.21 -22.53 -5.27
C MET A 570 -7.58 -23.10 -4.91
N CYS A 571 -8.66 -22.46 -5.34
CA CYS A 571 -10.01 -23.01 -5.14
C CYS A 571 -10.16 -24.36 -5.84
N LYS A 572 -9.70 -24.51 -7.09
CA LYS A 572 -9.72 -25.80 -7.79
C LYS A 572 -8.91 -26.87 -7.09
N ARG A 573 -7.74 -26.52 -6.57
CA ARG A 573 -6.91 -27.43 -5.75
C ARG A 573 -7.64 -27.90 -4.51
N LEU A 574 -8.48 -27.07 -3.89
CA LEU A 574 -9.19 -27.39 -2.66
C LEU A 574 -10.47 -28.18 -2.92
N PHE A 575 -11.29 -27.77 -3.89
CA PHE A 575 -12.64 -28.31 -4.07
C PHE A 575 -12.71 -29.42 -5.13
N THR A 576 -12.19 -29.19 -6.33
CA THR A 576 -12.51 -30.03 -7.50
C THR A 576 -11.37 -30.96 -7.95
N GLY A 577 -10.25 -30.98 -7.20
CA GLY A 577 -9.06 -31.75 -7.57
C GLY A 577 -8.29 -31.10 -8.72
N SER A 578 -7.20 -30.38 -8.39
CA SER A 578 -6.34 -29.74 -9.41
C SER A 578 -5.51 -30.76 -10.18
N ARG A 579 -5.12 -30.39 -11.41
CA ARG A 579 -4.12 -31.07 -12.26
C ARG A 579 -2.81 -31.39 -11.54
N LYS A 580 -2.50 -30.68 -10.45
CA LYS A 580 -1.38 -30.97 -9.54
C LYS A 580 -1.38 -32.41 -9.00
N TYR A 581 -2.53 -33.09 -8.95
CA TYR A 581 -2.71 -34.39 -8.31
C TYR A 581 -3.10 -35.52 -9.29
N GLN A 582 -2.80 -35.39 -10.59
CA GLN A 582 -3.08 -36.45 -11.59
C GLN A 582 -1.90 -37.43 -11.72
N GLU A 583 -2.20 -38.73 -11.81
CA GLU A 583 -1.21 -39.83 -11.87
C GLU A 583 -0.54 -39.98 -13.27
N ASP A 584 -1.27 -39.75 -14.36
CA ASP A 584 -0.77 -39.89 -15.74
C ASP A 584 -0.31 -38.55 -16.36
N ASN A 585 0.68 -37.90 -15.73
CA ASN A 585 1.25 -36.68 -16.27
C ASN A 585 2.63 -36.94 -16.92
N PRO A 586 2.75 -37.01 -18.26
CA PRO A 586 4.04 -37.16 -18.93
C PRO A 586 5.01 -35.99 -18.65
N ASP A 587 4.51 -34.83 -18.21
CA ASP A 587 5.35 -33.70 -17.78
C ASP A 587 5.96 -33.90 -16.37
N ILE A 588 5.42 -34.77 -15.51
CA ILE A 588 6.07 -35.10 -14.22
C ILE A 588 7.36 -35.89 -14.45
N GLN A 589 7.43 -36.67 -15.54
CA GLN A 589 8.65 -37.41 -15.90
C GLN A 589 9.72 -36.50 -16.54
N GLN A 590 9.36 -35.39 -17.21
CA GLN A 590 10.33 -34.44 -17.79
C GLN A 590 10.63 -33.19 -16.91
N ALA A 591 9.83 -32.90 -15.88
CA ALA A 591 9.95 -31.65 -15.09
C ALA A 591 11.10 -31.58 -14.07
N ASN A 592 11.98 -32.59 -14.02
CA ASN A 592 13.20 -32.49 -13.21
C ASN A 592 14.30 -31.61 -13.84
N GLN A 593 14.09 -31.04 -15.04
CA GLN A 593 15.15 -30.24 -15.68
C GLN A 593 14.81 -28.78 -16.02
N GLN A 594 13.63 -28.35 -16.52
CA GLN A 594 13.40 -26.92 -16.81
C GLN A 594 11.94 -26.43 -16.72
N LYS A 595 11.74 -25.28 -16.03
CA LYS A 595 10.61 -24.32 -16.09
C LYS A 595 9.18 -24.87 -16.26
N TRP A 596 8.46 -24.95 -15.13
CA TRP A 596 7.02 -25.20 -15.05
C TRP A 596 6.15 -24.16 -15.78
N LYS A 597 5.24 -24.63 -16.65
CA LYS A 597 4.09 -23.88 -17.20
C LYS A 597 2.80 -24.67 -16.90
N PRO A 598 1.74 -24.04 -16.35
CA PRO A 598 0.45 -24.72 -16.17
C PRO A 598 -0.33 -24.81 -17.49
N LEU A 599 -0.90 -25.98 -17.76
CA LEU A 599 -1.90 -26.22 -18.79
C LEU A 599 -3.33 -26.18 -18.18
N ALA A 600 -4.33 -26.03 -19.06
CA ALA A 600 -5.74 -25.84 -18.69
C ALA A 600 -6.35 -27.06 -17.94
N PRO A 601 -7.37 -26.84 -17.10
CA PRO A 601 -7.98 -27.87 -16.26
C PRO A 601 -8.93 -28.79 -17.02
N ARG A 602 -9.08 -30.02 -16.51
CA ARG A 602 -10.20 -30.92 -16.78
C ARG A 602 -10.74 -31.36 -15.41
N ASP A 603 -12.04 -31.23 -15.21
CA ASP A 603 -12.68 -31.62 -13.95
C ASP A 603 -12.65 -33.16 -13.81
N ASN A 604 -12.34 -33.69 -12.63
CA ASN A 604 -12.59 -35.10 -12.33
C ASN A 604 -14.09 -35.23 -12.06
N ALA A 605 -14.83 -35.83 -13.01
CA ALA A 605 -16.29 -35.90 -12.98
C ALA A 605 -16.85 -36.43 -11.65
N GLY A 606 -16.22 -37.44 -11.03
CA GLY A 606 -16.74 -38.07 -9.81
C GLY A 606 -16.51 -37.34 -8.48
N GLU A 607 -15.57 -36.38 -8.39
CA GLU A 607 -15.39 -35.58 -7.16
C GLU A 607 -16.25 -34.31 -7.16
N ALA A 608 -16.56 -33.76 -8.33
CA ALA A 608 -17.41 -32.58 -8.46
C ALA A 608 -18.88 -32.85 -8.08
N GLU A 609 -19.28 -34.13 -8.02
CA GLU A 609 -20.63 -34.58 -7.66
C GLU A 609 -20.85 -34.71 -6.15
N ARG A 610 -19.79 -34.69 -5.32
CA ARG A 610 -19.91 -34.82 -3.87
C ARG A 610 -19.95 -33.46 -3.18
N PRO A 611 -20.86 -33.22 -2.21
CA PRO A 611 -20.80 -32.05 -1.36
C PRO A 611 -19.43 -31.97 -0.68
N THR A 612 -18.71 -30.87 -0.85
CA THR A 612 -17.42 -30.67 -0.17
C THR A 612 -17.64 -29.86 1.09
N VAL A 613 -17.19 -30.37 2.22
CA VAL A 613 -17.20 -29.71 3.52
C VAL A 613 -15.79 -29.27 3.86
N VAL A 614 -15.61 -28.00 4.26
CA VAL A 614 -14.33 -27.49 4.74
C VAL A 614 -14.43 -27.20 6.23
N ALA A 615 -13.65 -27.92 7.03
CA ALA A 615 -13.51 -27.69 8.46
C ALA A 615 -12.22 -26.91 8.73
N PHE A 616 -12.32 -25.80 9.46
CA PHE A 616 -11.16 -25.04 9.92
C PHE A 616 -11.32 -24.76 11.40
N GLY A 617 -10.26 -24.92 12.18
CA GLY A 617 -10.27 -24.59 13.60
C GLY A 617 -10.28 -23.08 13.83
N SER A 618 -10.39 -22.66 15.10
CA SER A 618 -10.19 -21.28 15.55
C SER A 618 -8.69 -20.88 15.48
N ALA A 619 -8.06 -21.17 14.34
CA ALA A 619 -6.70 -20.81 14.04
C ALA A 619 -6.68 -19.33 13.67
N LEU A 620 -6.06 -18.52 14.52
CA LEU A 620 -5.66 -17.16 14.17
C LEU A 620 -4.88 -17.24 12.84
N PHE A 621 -5.43 -16.69 11.75
CA PHE A 621 -4.70 -16.41 10.52
C PHE A 621 -3.66 -15.30 10.77
N GLY A 622 -2.73 -15.53 11.69
CA GLY A 622 -1.60 -14.67 11.99
C GLY A 622 -0.44 -15.08 11.10
N GLY A 623 -0.14 -14.29 10.07
CA GLY A 623 1.14 -14.47 9.37
C GLY A 623 1.30 -13.96 7.95
N LEU A 624 0.28 -13.40 7.29
CA LEU A 624 0.54 -12.63 6.08
C LEU A 624 1.07 -11.26 6.49
N ARG A 625 2.40 -11.08 6.46
CA ARG A 625 3.03 -9.78 6.72
C ARG A 625 2.50 -8.73 5.72
N GLY A 626 1.80 -7.77 6.30
CA GLY A 626 1.14 -6.63 5.68
C GLY A 626 -0.07 -6.34 6.54
N ASN A 627 -0.22 -5.12 7.06
CA ASN A 627 -1.45 -4.72 7.74
C ASN A 627 -2.60 -4.78 6.74
N PHE A 628 -3.20 -5.96 6.61
CA PHE A 628 -4.51 -6.14 6.08
C PHE A 628 -5.35 -6.48 7.32
N SER A 629 -6.16 -5.53 7.78
CA SER A 629 -7.46 -5.92 8.30
C SER A 629 -8.09 -6.74 7.18
N MET A 630 -8.09 -8.06 7.34
CA MET A 630 -8.82 -8.91 6.43
C MET A 630 -10.29 -8.57 6.68
N GLU A 631 -10.82 -7.60 5.93
CA GLU A 631 -12.24 -7.65 5.59
C GLU A 631 -12.49 -9.08 5.15
N GLN A 632 -13.54 -9.70 5.71
CA GLN A 632 -13.95 -11.09 5.54
C GLN A 632 -14.33 -11.46 4.09
N ARG A 633 -13.68 -10.88 3.07
CA ARG A 633 -14.07 -10.87 1.66
C ARG A 633 -13.15 -11.65 0.72
N SER A 634 -12.16 -12.39 1.23
CA SER A 634 -11.31 -13.25 0.37
C SER A 634 -11.88 -14.66 0.14
N TYR A 635 -12.91 -15.05 0.88
CA TYR A 635 -13.82 -16.16 0.56
C TYR A 635 -15.25 -15.62 0.63
N GLY A 636 -15.59 -14.74 -0.31
CA GLY A 636 -16.87 -14.04 -0.36
C GLY A 636 -17.95 -14.81 -1.11
N LYS A 637 -18.26 -16.02 -0.66
CA LYS A 637 -19.62 -16.58 -0.57
C LYS A 637 -19.70 -17.17 0.84
N SER A 638 -20.71 -16.73 1.60
CA SER A 638 -20.97 -16.91 3.03
C SER A 638 -20.06 -16.20 4.03
N GLN A 639 -20.51 -15.05 4.54
CA GLN A 639 -20.37 -14.75 5.97
C GLN A 639 -21.49 -15.52 6.67
N TYR A 640 -21.17 -16.66 7.26
CA TYR A 640 -21.88 -17.15 8.44
C TYR A 640 -20.83 -17.54 9.45
N THR A 641 -20.91 -16.93 10.63
CA THR A 641 -20.13 -17.29 11.80
C THR A 641 -20.55 -18.70 12.21
N LEU A 642 -19.61 -19.65 12.14
CA LEU A 642 -19.84 -21.10 12.01
C LEU A 642 -20.80 -21.40 10.86
N ASN A 643 -20.32 -21.93 9.72
CA ASN A 643 -21.10 -22.85 8.88
C ASN A 643 -20.19 -23.55 7.86
N LEU A 644 -20.30 -24.87 7.81
CA LEU A 644 -19.77 -25.70 6.72
C LEU A 644 -20.36 -25.19 5.39
N LEU A 645 -19.50 -24.82 4.43
CA LEU A 645 -19.92 -24.49 3.07
C LEU A 645 -19.91 -25.74 2.19
N ALA A 646 -21.07 -26.23 1.76
CA ALA A 646 -21.21 -27.14 0.63
C ALA A 646 -21.45 -26.35 -0.67
N TYR A 647 -20.70 -26.67 -1.73
CA TYR A 647 -20.99 -26.23 -3.09
C TYR A 647 -21.57 -27.40 -3.90
N GLY A 648 -22.82 -27.27 -4.38
CA GLY A 648 -23.41 -28.14 -5.41
C GLY A 648 -23.38 -27.45 -6.78
N CYS A 649 -22.82 -28.13 -7.79
CA CYS A 649 -22.82 -27.68 -9.18
C CYS A 649 -23.87 -28.48 -9.96
N GLN A 650 -25.07 -27.92 -10.18
CA GLN A 650 -26.02 -28.50 -11.15
C GLN A 650 -25.98 -27.69 -12.45
N GLN A 651 -25.54 -28.34 -13.53
CA GLN A 651 -25.80 -27.91 -14.89
C GLN A 651 -27.27 -28.21 -15.23
N GLN A 652 -28.05 -27.21 -15.63
CA GLN A 652 -29.34 -27.42 -16.30
C GLN A 652 -29.22 -27.00 -17.77
N GLN A 653 -29.45 -27.96 -18.67
CA GLN A 653 -29.94 -27.73 -20.03
C GLN A 653 -31.48 -27.76 -20.03
N PRO A 654 -32.15 -27.16 -21.04
CA PRO A 654 -33.49 -26.61 -20.89
C PRO A 654 -34.60 -27.56 -21.39
N ALA A 655 -35.72 -27.64 -20.66
CA ALA A 655 -37.04 -27.94 -21.24
C ALA A 655 -38.18 -27.68 -20.23
N GLY A 656 -39.29 -27.14 -20.74
CA GLY A 656 -40.63 -27.41 -20.19
C GLY A 656 -41.33 -26.28 -19.41
N ARG A 657 -42.27 -25.60 -20.08
CA ARG A 657 -43.37 -24.83 -19.47
C ARG A 657 -44.12 -25.70 -18.44
N VAL A 658 -44.51 -25.13 -17.29
CA VAL A 658 -45.91 -25.07 -16.78
C VAL A 658 -46.02 -23.93 -15.75
N SER A 659 -47.10 -23.16 -15.88
CA SER A 659 -47.62 -22.10 -15.04
C SER A 659 -48.14 -22.56 -13.67
N ALA A 660 -48.01 -21.76 -12.63
CA ALA A 660 -49.12 -21.46 -11.70
C ALA A 660 -48.78 -20.32 -10.75
N SER A 661 -49.76 -19.44 -10.59
CA SER A 661 -49.89 -18.26 -9.74
C SER A 661 -50.08 -18.57 -8.25
N LEU A 662 -49.87 -17.55 -7.40
CA LEU A 662 -50.69 -17.06 -6.26
C LEU A 662 -49.75 -16.25 -5.33
N SER A 663 -49.71 -14.92 -5.39
CA SER A 663 -50.59 -13.91 -4.76
C SER A 663 -50.71 -14.01 -3.23
N ASN A 664 -50.20 -12.99 -2.51
CA ASN A 664 -50.91 -12.17 -1.49
C ASN A 664 -49.92 -11.43 -0.56
N THR A 665 -49.82 -10.10 -0.69
CA THR A 665 -50.39 -9.01 0.18
C THR A 665 -49.62 -8.79 1.49
N MET A 666 -48.82 -7.71 1.58
CA MET A 666 -49.13 -6.38 2.16
C MET A 666 -49.07 -6.31 3.70
N SER A 667 -48.16 -5.52 4.27
CA SER A 667 -48.44 -4.15 4.76
C SER A 667 -47.29 -3.59 5.62
N CYS A 668 -47.21 -2.27 5.65
CA CYS A 668 -46.17 -1.40 6.21
C CYS A 668 -46.22 -1.26 7.74
N ILE A 669 -45.13 -0.77 8.36
CA ILE A 669 -45.06 0.54 9.05
C ILE A 669 -43.62 0.82 9.55
N THR A 670 -43.32 2.11 9.53
CA THR A 670 -42.07 2.89 9.65
C THR A 670 -41.40 2.98 11.04
N ALA A 671 -40.07 3.17 11.05
CA ALA A 671 -39.39 4.11 11.94
C ALA A 671 -38.11 4.67 11.28
N ARG A 672 -37.86 5.98 11.46
CA ARG A 672 -36.82 6.82 10.81
C ARG A 672 -35.57 7.01 11.68
N HIS A 673 -34.47 7.38 11.00
CA HIS A 673 -33.25 8.12 11.39
C HIS A 673 -32.00 7.34 11.87
N PRO A 674 -30.76 7.84 11.63
CA PRO A 674 -30.19 8.27 10.34
C PRO A 674 -28.72 7.82 10.07
N LEU A 675 -28.33 7.90 8.79
CA LEU A 675 -27.01 8.30 8.27
C LEU A 675 -25.74 7.60 8.81
N PHE A 676 -25.22 6.65 8.02
CA PHE A 676 -23.77 6.50 7.82
C PHE A 676 -23.50 6.25 6.34
N THR A 677 -23.04 7.30 5.66
CA THR A 677 -22.60 7.29 4.27
C THR A 677 -21.14 6.86 4.18
N GLU A 678 -20.92 5.91 3.27
CA GLU A 678 -19.74 5.67 2.42
C GLU A 678 -18.54 6.62 2.58
N ASP A 679 -17.40 6.09 3.02
CA ASP A 679 -16.09 6.24 2.35
C ASP A 679 -14.97 5.53 3.12
N ALA A 680 -14.17 4.70 2.44
CA ALA A 680 -12.72 4.51 2.64
C ALA A 680 -12.19 3.24 1.95
N PHE A 681 -11.81 3.34 0.67
CA PHE A 681 -10.72 2.52 0.13
C PHE A 681 -9.79 3.40 -0.70
N VAL A 682 -9.03 4.23 0.01
CA VAL A 682 -7.89 4.96 -0.54
C VAL A 682 -6.67 4.03 -0.48
N HIS A 683 -6.19 3.63 -1.66
CA HIS A 683 -4.91 2.94 -1.82
C HIS A 683 -3.77 3.79 -1.26
N SER A 684 -3.33 3.48 -0.04
CA SER A 684 -2.03 3.89 0.49
C SER A 684 -0.94 3.05 -0.17
N SER A 685 0.02 3.75 -0.77
CA SER A 685 1.46 3.43 -0.82
C SER A 685 1.86 2.01 -0.44
N VAL A 686 2.37 1.26 -1.43
CA VAL A 686 3.18 0.06 -1.22
C VAL A 686 4.48 0.48 -0.51
N GLU A 687 4.47 0.53 0.82
CA GLU A 687 5.71 0.41 1.60
C GLU A 687 6.21 -1.03 1.45
N TYR A 688 7.45 -1.17 1.00
CA TYR A 688 8.19 -2.43 0.99
C TYR A 688 8.28 -2.98 2.41
N VAL A 689 7.72 -4.17 2.64
CA VAL A 689 7.91 -4.93 3.88
C VAL A 689 9.27 -5.64 3.83
N ASP A 690 10.12 -5.38 4.82
CA ASP A 690 11.37 -6.12 5.05
C ASP A 690 11.21 -7.15 6.18
N TYR A 691 11.97 -8.24 6.06
CA TYR A 691 11.92 -9.42 6.91
C TYR A 691 12.80 -9.23 8.16
N ASP A 692 12.28 -8.74 9.29
CA ASP A 692 12.94 -8.91 10.60
C ASP A 692 11.93 -8.86 11.77
N LEU A 693 11.36 -10.01 12.13
CA LEU A 693 10.53 -10.18 13.34
C LEU A 693 10.51 -11.67 13.69
N LEU A 694 11.65 -12.15 14.15
CA LEU A 694 11.87 -13.43 14.85
C LEU A 694 13.02 -13.17 15.83
N SER A 695 12.71 -12.65 17.02
CA SER A 695 13.68 -12.55 18.14
C SER A 695 13.08 -12.19 19.50
N LYS A 696 11.78 -11.89 19.63
CA LYS A 696 11.20 -11.51 20.94
C LYS A 696 9.89 -12.22 21.22
N CYS A 697 9.99 -13.49 21.61
CA CYS A 697 8.99 -14.22 22.40
C CYS A 697 9.71 -15.46 22.99
N ASN A 698 10.58 -15.23 23.98
CA ASN A 698 11.03 -16.28 24.89
C ASN A 698 10.71 -15.79 26.30
N GLY A 699 9.94 -16.60 27.03
CA GLY A 699 9.60 -16.36 28.42
C GLY A 699 8.11 -16.14 28.62
N ILE A 700 7.36 -17.24 28.70
CA ILE A 700 6.39 -17.55 29.77
C ILE A 700 6.08 -19.05 29.59
N VAL A 701 6.63 -19.84 30.51
CA VAL A 701 6.16 -21.20 30.80
C VAL A 701 4.94 -21.04 31.71
N PRO A 702 3.85 -21.77 31.46
CA PRO A 702 3.22 -22.46 32.57
C PRO A 702 3.11 -23.96 32.30
N SER A 703 3.55 -24.68 33.32
CA SER A 703 3.33 -26.09 33.60
C SER A 703 1.86 -26.51 33.54
N LYS A 704 1.64 -27.74 33.02
CA LYS A 704 0.74 -28.83 33.50
C LYS A 704 -0.57 -28.38 34.19
N GLN A 705 -1.74 -28.92 33.86
CA GLN A 705 -2.17 -30.29 34.18
C GLN A 705 -3.54 -30.61 33.56
N TYR A 706 -3.82 -31.90 33.40
CA TYR A 706 -4.96 -32.55 32.74
C TYR A 706 -6.33 -32.24 33.35
N LEU A 707 -7.35 -32.15 32.50
CA LEU A 707 -8.44 -33.12 32.39
C LEU A 707 -9.02 -33.09 30.96
#